data_AF-V9F639-F1
#
_entry.id   AF-V9F639-F1
#
_cell.length_a   1.000
_cell.length_b   1.000
_cell.length_c   1.000
_cell.angle_alpha   90.00
_cell.angle_beta   90.00
_cell.angle_gamma   90.00
#
_symmetry.space_group_name_H-M   'P 1'
#
loop_
_entity.id
_entity.type
_entity.pdbx_description
1 polymer ?
#
loop_
_entity_poly.entity_id
_entity_poly.type
_entity_poly.pdbx_seq_one_letter_code
_entity_poly.pdbx_strand_id
1 'polypeptide(L)'
;MEAEKGVSSQERDSSGRLVHPFMQAALKYPRYTVDDPRTAAGTAYTDACLGNGVFYGANQPSDGSSRGEVKGTLSIDVGDWDSHVLASMVAAVVAEEVIGYKVSLNYGGPTAEITMRMSSAKTGICTPTHFNVETWPSSSMSRLRVYFNESYLIGGVGYFGGTGLYTTHQFVLDAAAATPPYFPGFWMDYKMTDTLINMLNVDIFKASKYYPPPTTHCPDGVMGCMDHCEKSEACTQREAAGKVCLVVAMMYPRYDRGYFQAVVSNLGIAAYFCFIGYDGVNQYAHDAAKNGTPVIFIHWEPEIFHVTHKGLFDRIFLPRTDPERVKLSTADYGENGYGKKTNNPVDVDYPNLQPIKFAASIVKNQPAGSLFSKFSLADADINNVMTEYVAVSSDTTEPSPYFRAACNWVKENYNTWSEWVDRLPLCTFEDHIISQVTGCGNDSSVRTIDFAWKSPNPGGAALPNDCDGGVSTLPETIATSRSCDWIFENRRTWTGWIDEKPACDSCFYFYSVSECASASFRTVEYFWKLPNASHRQFSAECFGGESLPESLIVDCEYMPTSSPSFAAMTVFAAIVTALLVAAILLVVKNRNAPIIRRSQYEMLLLMIFGGFFITGAAVAYAGKPTRTLCGLRPVLVCMGFTTIFGALVIKSLRVYRVFMRAAMKRVKVTLLKILKILSVFYIGDIVIFVAWFAADFPEPTITTKDATEFRGTVDRISCSSSSFIFTALLIFWKAILLMLGLYLSFLIRNVSVDFQESPWIFGSVVVVLVGCLVLMPMSYMVDMRASTYYVFLACCLLICTVLIMCLMLAPKLFRLKEAASSASSGASGARSRVSMVGLAGVSPVGAVSETDACVSVAVSLSLSQFRVLALGIARIDNWASSGWCNCSCVTF
;
A
#
# COMPACT_ATOMS: atom_id res chain seq x y z
N MET A 1 -37.61 -8.85 31.72
CA MET A 1 -36.20 -9.31 31.72
C MET A 1 -35.29 -8.49 32.62
N GLU A 2 -34.91 -7.24 32.32
CA GLU A 2 -33.97 -6.47 33.20
C GLU A 2 -34.48 -6.35 34.65
N ALA A 3 -35.72 -5.89 34.84
CA ALA A 3 -36.34 -5.75 36.15
C ALA A 3 -36.52 -7.09 36.90
N GLU A 4 -36.71 -8.18 36.16
CA GLU A 4 -36.91 -9.52 36.71
C GLU A 4 -35.59 -10.16 37.16
N LYS A 5 -34.51 -9.90 36.43
CA LYS A 5 -33.18 -10.47 36.69
C LYS A 5 -32.29 -9.56 37.54
N GLY A 6 -32.69 -8.31 37.78
CA GLY A 6 -31.92 -7.34 38.58
C GLY A 6 -30.58 -6.95 37.94
N VAL A 7 -30.49 -7.01 36.61
CA VAL A 7 -29.28 -6.68 35.82
C VAL A 7 -29.60 -5.62 34.76
N SER A 8 -28.57 -4.89 34.33
CA SER A 8 -28.69 -3.86 33.28
C SER A 8 -28.20 -4.40 31.93
N SER A 9 -29.01 -4.21 30.89
CA SER A 9 -28.61 -4.51 29.50
C SER A 9 -27.49 -3.61 28.97
N GLN A 10 -27.25 -2.48 29.64
CA GLN A 10 -26.25 -1.47 29.26
C GLN A 10 -24.96 -1.57 30.07
N GLU A 11 -24.87 -2.52 31.00
CA GLU A 11 -23.66 -2.74 31.78
C GLU A 11 -22.49 -3.17 30.88
N ARG A 12 -21.32 -2.52 31.04
CA ARG A 12 -20.13 -2.80 30.24
C ARG A 12 -18.96 -3.27 31.10
N ASP A 13 -18.17 -4.20 30.57
CA ASP A 13 -16.94 -4.70 31.18
C ASP A 13 -15.78 -3.68 31.04
N SER A 14 -14.61 -4.01 31.60
CA SER A 14 -13.42 -3.16 31.53
C SER A 14 -12.89 -2.94 30.11
N SER A 15 -13.27 -3.80 29.16
CA SER A 15 -12.96 -3.67 27.73
C SER A 15 -14.06 -2.93 26.96
N GLY A 16 -15.06 -2.41 27.67
CA GLY A 16 -16.18 -1.67 27.10
C GLY A 16 -17.22 -2.56 26.39
N ARG A 17 -17.22 -3.89 26.58
CA ARG A 17 -18.25 -4.78 26.01
C ARG A 17 -19.46 -4.92 26.89
N LEU A 18 -20.63 -5.15 26.31
CA LEU A 18 -21.82 -5.50 27.07
C LEU A 18 -21.61 -6.78 27.88
N VAL A 19 -21.93 -6.72 29.17
CA VAL A 19 -21.91 -7.88 30.08
C VAL A 19 -23.04 -8.85 29.70
N HIS A 20 -24.18 -8.32 29.27
CA HIS A 20 -25.38 -9.04 28.87
C HIS A 20 -25.81 -8.69 27.43
N PRO A 21 -25.03 -9.08 26.40
CA PRO A 21 -25.18 -8.61 25.02
C PRO A 21 -26.49 -9.03 24.34
N PHE A 22 -27.20 -10.01 24.88
CA PHE A 22 -28.43 -10.53 24.30
C PHE A 22 -29.68 -10.09 25.07
N MET A 23 -29.54 -9.32 26.17
CA MET A 23 -30.68 -8.71 26.88
C MET A 23 -31.10 -7.39 26.25
N GLN A 24 -31.20 -7.35 24.92
CA GLN A 24 -31.63 -6.18 24.16
C GLN A 24 -32.90 -6.47 23.37
N ALA A 25 -33.54 -5.43 22.85
CA ALA A 25 -34.60 -5.61 21.88
C ALA A 25 -34.09 -6.37 20.65
N ALA A 26 -35.00 -7.05 19.97
CA ALA A 26 -34.79 -7.69 18.67
C ALA A 26 -33.96 -6.80 17.72
N LEU A 27 -33.02 -7.41 17.00
CA LEU A 27 -32.17 -6.69 16.06
C LEU A 27 -32.99 -6.15 14.90
N LYS A 28 -32.99 -4.82 14.76
CA LYS A 28 -33.70 -4.13 13.66
C LYS A 28 -33.04 -4.34 12.29
N TYR A 29 -31.73 -4.55 12.26
CA TYR A 29 -30.95 -4.67 11.04
C TYR A 29 -30.12 -5.95 11.06
N PRO A 30 -29.98 -6.65 9.92
CA PRO A 30 -29.12 -7.81 9.84
C PRO A 30 -27.66 -7.40 10.05
N ARG A 31 -26.89 -8.28 10.69
CA ARG A 31 -25.45 -8.19 10.90
C ARG A 31 -24.67 -9.05 9.92
N TYR A 32 -25.22 -10.22 9.59
CA TYR A 32 -24.55 -11.23 8.80
C TYR A 32 -25.37 -11.64 7.60
N THR A 33 -24.68 -12.10 6.55
CA THR A 33 -25.29 -12.67 5.34
C THR A 33 -24.56 -13.95 4.99
N VAL A 34 -25.27 -14.90 4.41
CA VAL A 34 -24.67 -16.14 3.92
C VAL A 34 -24.36 -15.97 2.44
N ASP A 35 -23.07 -15.87 2.11
CA ASP A 35 -22.62 -15.79 0.72
C ASP A 35 -22.63 -17.18 0.05
N ASP A 36 -23.83 -17.67 -0.26
CA ASP A 36 -24.04 -18.92 -1.00
C ASP A 36 -24.43 -18.64 -2.46
N PRO A 37 -23.55 -18.93 -3.44
CA PRO A 37 -23.85 -18.69 -4.85
C PRO A 37 -25.05 -19.50 -5.37
N ARG A 38 -25.40 -20.62 -4.73
CA ARG A 38 -26.59 -21.43 -5.08
C ARG A 38 -27.88 -20.66 -4.82
N THR A 39 -27.95 -19.92 -3.72
CA THR A 39 -29.12 -19.09 -3.37
C THR A 39 -29.28 -17.87 -4.27
N ALA A 40 -28.20 -17.44 -4.93
CA ALA A 40 -28.20 -16.34 -5.89
C ALA A 40 -28.56 -16.79 -7.33
N ALA A 41 -28.65 -18.09 -7.59
CA ALA A 41 -29.00 -18.61 -8.90
C ALA A 41 -30.47 -18.31 -9.22
N GLY A 42 -30.76 -17.76 -10.40
CA GLY A 42 -32.14 -17.45 -10.84
C GLY A 42 -33.05 -18.67 -11.01
N THR A 43 -32.51 -19.89 -10.92
CA THR A 43 -33.23 -21.16 -10.95
C THR A 43 -33.61 -21.68 -9.57
N ALA A 44 -32.97 -21.19 -8.49
CA ALA A 44 -33.22 -21.65 -7.13
C ALA A 44 -34.62 -21.26 -6.66
N TYR A 45 -35.30 -22.19 -5.99
CA TYR A 45 -36.66 -22.06 -5.44
C TYR A 45 -37.73 -21.62 -6.44
N THR A 46 -37.50 -21.84 -7.74
CA THR A 46 -38.52 -21.68 -8.78
C THR A 46 -39.61 -22.74 -8.64
N ASP A 47 -40.80 -22.49 -9.18
CA ASP A 47 -41.91 -23.47 -9.15
C ASP A 47 -41.49 -24.82 -9.74
N ALA A 48 -40.66 -24.79 -10.80
CA ALA A 48 -40.09 -25.99 -11.42
C ALA A 48 -39.16 -26.77 -10.47
N CYS A 49 -38.45 -26.08 -9.59
CA CYS A 49 -37.53 -26.67 -8.62
C CYS A 49 -38.22 -27.15 -7.34
N LEU A 50 -39.26 -26.44 -6.88
CA LEU A 50 -39.99 -26.80 -5.67
C LEU A 50 -41.00 -27.93 -5.89
N GLY A 51 -41.61 -28.01 -7.08
CA GLY A 51 -42.73 -28.93 -7.32
C GLY A 51 -43.88 -28.62 -6.36
N ASN A 52 -44.17 -29.55 -5.43
CA ASN A 52 -45.18 -29.38 -4.39
C ASN A 52 -44.63 -28.81 -3.07
N GLY A 53 -43.33 -28.55 -2.99
CA GLY A 53 -42.68 -27.97 -1.81
C GLY A 53 -43.06 -26.51 -1.58
N VAL A 54 -42.93 -26.04 -0.34
CA VAL A 54 -43.25 -24.67 0.06
C VAL A 54 -41.98 -23.99 0.55
N PHE A 55 -41.72 -22.77 0.07
CA PHE A 55 -40.54 -22.01 0.49
C PHE A 55 -40.96 -20.58 0.83
N TYR A 56 -40.50 -20.11 1.99
CA TYR A 56 -40.69 -18.75 2.47
C TYR A 56 -39.35 -18.03 2.54
N GLY A 57 -39.14 -17.05 1.67
CA GLY A 57 -37.97 -16.17 1.73
C GLY A 57 -38.08 -15.13 2.84
N ALA A 58 -36.96 -14.53 3.21
CA ALA A 58 -36.92 -13.48 4.23
C ALA A 58 -37.76 -12.27 3.78
N ASN A 59 -38.46 -11.62 4.72
CA ASN A 59 -39.36 -10.49 4.43
C ASN A 59 -40.43 -10.78 3.37
N GLN A 60 -40.85 -12.04 3.21
CA GLN A 60 -41.96 -12.36 2.31
C GLN A 60 -43.22 -11.58 2.71
N PRO A 61 -43.87 -10.88 1.77
CA PRO A 61 -45.14 -10.21 2.00
C PRO A 61 -46.23 -11.18 2.44
N SER A 62 -47.08 -10.77 3.38
CA SER A 62 -48.21 -11.57 3.86
C SER A 62 -49.28 -11.85 2.80
N ASP A 63 -49.33 -11.03 1.74
CA ASP A 63 -50.21 -11.23 0.58
C ASP A 63 -49.66 -12.26 -0.42
N GLY A 64 -48.45 -12.78 -0.21
CA GLY A 64 -47.81 -13.76 -1.08
C GLY A 64 -47.40 -13.20 -2.45
N SER A 65 -47.40 -11.88 -2.63
CA SER A 65 -47.08 -11.20 -3.90
C SER A 65 -45.65 -11.47 -4.40
N SER A 66 -44.74 -11.84 -3.50
CA SER A 66 -43.39 -12.31 -3.84
C SER A 66 -42.97 -13.45 -2.92
N ARG A 67 -41.93 -14.19 -3.32
CA ARG A 67 -41.32 -15.25 -2.49
C ARG A 67 -40.40 -14.71 -1.38
N GLY A 68 -40.27 -13.39 -1.24
CA GLY A 68 -39.31 -12.77 -0.33
C GLY A 68 -37.87 -12.76 -0.87
N GLU A 69 -36.96 -12.28 -0.03
CA GLU A 69 -35.53 -12.26 -0.28
C GLU A 69 -34.91 -13.63 -0.03
N VAL A 70 -34.02 -14.05 -0.93
CA VAL A 70 -33.35 -15.37 -0.85
C VAL A 70 -31.84 -15.22 -0.79
N LYS A 71 -31.28 -14.37 -1.66
CA LYS A 71 -29.84 -14.11 -1.71
C LYS A 71 -29.36 -13.53 -0.38
N GLY A 72 -28.32 -14.13 0.19
CA GLY A 72 -27.72 -13.66 1.45
C GLY A 72 -28.44 -14.13 2.71
N THR A 73 -29.51 -14.90 2.59
CA THR A 73 -30.29 -15.41 3.73
C THR A 73 -29.75 -16.74 4.25
N LEU A 74 -30.02 -17.02 5.53
CA LEU A 74 -29.81 -18.31 6.15
C LEU A 74 -31.05 -19.20 5.90
N SER A 75 -30.97 -20.08 4.89
CA SER A 75 -31.99 -21.09 4.63
C SER A 75 -31.98 -22.25 5.64
N ILE A 76 -33.09 -22.42 6.37
CA ILE A 76 -33.35 -23.51 7.30
C ILE A 76 -34.39 -24.46 6.68
N ASP A 77 -34.10 -25.75 6.72
CA ASP A 77 -35.00 -26.80 6.25
C ASP A 77 -35.98 -27.15 7.36
N VAL A 78 -37.27 -27.30 7.01
CA VAL A 78 -38.37 -27.54 7.94
C VAL A 78 -39.13 -28.80 7.51
N GLY A 79 -39.23 -29.76 8.42
CA GLY A 79 -39.92 -31.04 8.23
C GLY A 79 -41.44 -30.90 8.32
N ASP A 80 -42.14 -32.03 8.17
CA ASP A 80 -43.59 -32.14 8.17
C ASP A 80 -44.18 -32.64 9.50
N TRP A 81 -43.39 -32.69 10.58
CA TRP A 81 -43.82 -33.07 11.91
C TRP A 81 -43.48 -32.00 12.96
N ASP A 82 -44.27 -31.92 14.03
CA ASP A 82 -44.31 -30.76 14.93
C ASP A 82 -43.01 -30.47 15.68
N SER A 83 -42.30 -31.50 16.17
CA SER A 83 -41.03 -31.31 16.87
C SER A 83 -40.00 -30.63 15.96
N HIS A 84 -40.00 -30.98 14.67
CA HIS A 84 -39.08 -30.44 13.69
C HIS A 84 -39.40 -28.98 13.40
N VAL A 85 -40.69 -28.69 13.16
CA VAL A 85 -41.14 -27.33 12.89
C VAL A 85 -40.82 -26.43 14.09
N LEU A 86 -41.18 -26.83 15.30
CA LEU A 86 -40.97 -26.04 16.50
C LEU A 86 -39.48 -25.83 16.82
N ALA A 87 -38.66 -26.88 16.74
CA ALA A 87 -37.22 -26.75 16.93
C ALA A 87 -36.57 -25.85 15.86
N SER A 88 -37.02 -25.97 14.60
CA SER A 88 -36.58 -25.10 13.51
C SER A 88 -36.99 -23.65 13.71
N MET A 89 -38.19 -23.39 14.23
CA MET A 89 -38.65 -22.03 14.55
C MET A 89 -37.85 -21.42 15.70
N VAL A 90 -37.52 -22.18 16.75
CA VAL A 90 -36.65 -21.69 17.84
C VAL A 90 -35.27 -21.31 17.28
N ALA A 91 -34.69 -22.15 16.43
CA ALA A 91 -33.42 -21.84 15.77
C ALA A 91 -33.51 -20.60 14.85
N ALA A 92 -34.60 -20.48 14.08
CA ALA A 92 -34.86 -19.35 13.20
C ALA A 92 -34.98 -18.04 13.97
N VAL A 93 -35.79 -18.01 15.04
CA VAL A 93 -35.99 -16.82 15.89
C VAL A 93 -34.66 -16.37 16.51
N VAL A 94 -33.85 -17.29 17.04
CA VAL A 94 -32.54 -16.94 17.60
C VAL A 94 -31.57 -16.44 16.51
N ALA A 95 -31.55 -17.09 15.35
CA ALA A 95 -30.69 -16.67 14.23
C ALA A 95 -31.05 -15.28 13.69
N GLU A 96 -32.34 -14.97 13.61
CA GLU A 96 -32.85 -13.72 13.06
C GLU A 96 -32.81 -12.57 14.07
N GLU A 97 -33.45 -12.75 15.22
CA GLU A 97 -33.71 -11.67 16.17
C GLU A 97 -32.52 -11.37 17.10
N VAL A 98 -31.63 -12.35 17.31
CA VAL A 98 -30.49 -12.24 18.26
C VAL A 98 -29.16 -12.14 17.53
N ILE A 99 -28.90 -13.00 16.54
CA ILE A 99 -27.62 -13.03 15.82
C ILE A 99 -27.61 -12.02 14.68
N GLY A 100 -28.76 -11.83 14.02
CA GLY A 100 -28.92 -10.85 12.93
C GLY A 100 -28.68 -11.44 11.55
N TYR A 101 -29.12 -12.67 11.29
CA TYR A 101 -29.28 -13.18 9.93
C TYR A 101 -30.68 -12.84 9.41
N LYS A 102 -30.85 -12.74 8.08
CA LYS A 102 -32.17 -12.91 7.50
C LYS A 102 -32.43 -14.40 7.32
N VAL A 103 -33.56 -14.93 7.79
CA VAL A 103 -33.85 -16.37 7.70
C VAL A 103 -34.84 -16.66 6.58
N SER A 104 -34.64 -17.78 5.90
CA SER A 104 -35.61 -18.32 4.93
C SER A 104 -35.91 -19.77 5.26
N LEU A 105 -37.15 -20.19 5.02
CA LEU A 105 -37.66 -21.48 5.47
C LEU A 105 -38.07 -22.34 4.28
N ASN A 106 -37.51 -23.54 4.19
CA ASN A 106 -37.83 -24.52 3.16
C ASN A 106 -38.64 -25.67 3.75
N TYR A 107 -39.94 -25.73 3.45
CA TYR A 107 -40.86 -26.76 3.92
C TYR A 107 -41.02 -27.90 2.89
N GLY A 108 -41.03 -29.14 3.37
CA GLY A 108 -41.59 -30.26 2.62
C GLY A 108 -40.64 -31.01 1.68
N GLY A 109 -39.35 -31.16 2.06
CA GLY A 109 -38.40 -32.01 1.34
C GLY A 109 -38.19 -33.38 2.02
N PRO A 110 -38.02 -34.50 1.29
CA PRO A 110 -37.73 -35.80 1.89
C PRO A 110 -36.48 -35.75 2.80
N THR A 111 -36.56 -36.40 3.96
CA THR A 111 -35.45 -36.49 4.93
C THR A 111 -34.18 -37.07 4.31
N ALA A 112 -34.31 -38.00 3.35
CA ALA A 112 -33.18 -38.62 2.65
C ALA A 112 -32.40 -37.65 1.75
N GLU A 113 -32.96 -36.48 1.44
CA GLU A 113 -32.36 -35.48 0.54
C GLU A 113 -31.78 -34.28 1.28
N ILE A 114 -31.80 -34.26 2.62
CA ILE A 114 -31.33 -33.12 3.44
C ILE A 114 -29.88 -32.74 3.08
N THR A 115 -28.97 -33.70 3.08
CA THR A 115 -27.55 -33.44 2.76
C THR A 115 -27.33 -33.18 1.27
N MET A 116 -28.23 -33.67 0.42
CA MET A 116 -28.25 -33.35 -1.00
C MET A 116 -28.62 -31.87 -1.22
N ARG A 117 -29.61 -31.35 -0.49
CA ARG A 117 -29.97 -29.92 -0.46
C ARG A 117 -28.83 -29.03 0.07
N MET A 118 -28.00 -29.56 0.96
CA MET A 118 -26.80 -28.89 1.47
C MET A 118 -25.60 -28.95 0.51
N SER A 119 -25.69 -29.69 -0.59
CA SER A 119 -24.61 -29.85 -1.58
C SER A 119 -24.80 -28.98 -2.83
N SER A 120 -23.74 -28.82 -3.62
CA SER A 120 -23.77 -28.18 -4.94
C SER A 120 -24.43 -29.03 -6.05
N ALA A 121 -24.96 -30.20 -5.72
CA ALA A 121 -25.52 -31.15 -6.67
C ALA A 121 -27.01 -31.42 -6.46
N LYS A 122 -27.68 -31.90 -7.52
CA LYS A 122 -29.06 -32.41 -7.51
C LYS A 122 -30.03 -31.41 -6.85
N THR A 123 -30.71 -31.80 -5.77
CA THR A 123 -31.71 -30.94 -5.11
C THR A 123 -31.09 -29.70 -4.48
N GLY A 124 -29.79 -29.69 -4.16
CA GLY A 124 -29.11 -28.48 -3.68
C GLY A 124 -28.87 -27.42 -4.74
N ILE A 125 -29.08 -27.72 -6.03
CA ILE A 125 -29.15 -26.73 -7.11
C ILE A 125 -30.51 -26.01 -7.11
N CYS A 126 -31.56 -26.73 -6.70
CA CYS A 126 -32.94 -26.26 -6.75
C CYS A 126 -33.40 -25.62 -5.43
N THR A 127 -33.18 -26.31 -4.32
CA THR A 127 -33.61 -25.92 -2.98
C THR A 127 -32.41 -26.00 -2.04
N PRO A 128 -31.38 -25.14 -2.21
CA PRO A 128 -30.24 -25.14 -1.33
C PRO A 128 -30.68 -24.90 0.12
N THR A 129 -30.09 -25.60 1.09
CA THR A 129 -30.35 -25.34 2.52
C THR A 129 -29.04 -25.31 3.28
N HIS A 130 -29.03 -24.59 4.41
CA HIS A 130 -27.83 -24.43 5.23
C HIS A 130 -27.89 -25.20 6.54
N PHE A 131 -29.10 -25.38 7.10
CA PHE A 131 -29.28 -26.03 8.40
C PHE A 131 -30.55 -26.87 8.42
N ASN A 132 -30.45 -28.09 8.94
CA ASN A 132 -31.59 -28.92 9.31
C ASN A 132 -31.45 -29.30 10.78
N VAL A 133 -32.46 -28.94 11.56
CA VAL A 133 -32.43 -29.03 13.02
C VAL A 133 -32.65 -30.45 13.49
N GLU A 134 -33.44 -31.25 12.80
CA GLU A 134 -33.84 -32.56 13.30
C GLU A 134 -33.85 -33.60 12.18
N THR A 135 -32.99 -34.60 12.28
CA THR A 135 -32.93 -35.73 11.36
C THR A 135 -32.83 -37.02 12.14
N TRP A 136 -33.72 -37.97 11.87
CA TRP A 136 -33.70 -39.26 12.54
C TRP A 136 -32.62 -40.18 11.92
N PRO A 137 -31.61 -40.61 12.71
CA PRO A 137 -30.40 -41.25 12.19
C PRO A 137 -30.58 -42.73 11.80
N SER A 138 -31.81 -43.24 11.71
CA SER A 138 -32.12 -44.66 11.48
C SER A 138 -31.72 -45.12 10.07
N SER A 139 -32.66 -45.63 9.26
CA SER A 139 -32.37 -46.16 7.92
C SER A 139 -31.88 -45.10 6.91
N SER A 140 -31.93 -43.81 7.27
CA SER A 140 -31.55 -42.68 6.42
C SER A 140 -30.05 -42.40 6.36
N MET A 141 -29.25 -42.85 7.33
CA MET A 141 -27.83 -42.44 7.45
C MET A 141 -26.95 -42.83 6.26
N SER A 142 -27.18 -44.00 5.64
CA SER A 142 -26.42 -44.42 4.46
C SER A 142 -26.70 -43.53 3.25
N ARG A 143 -27.93 -43.04 3.11
CA ARG A 143 -28.35 -42.12 2.04
C ARG A 143 -27.82 -40.70 2.26
N LEU A 144 -27.79 -40.26 3.52
CA LEU A 144 -27.30 -38.93 3.89
C LEU A 144 -25.79 -38.78 3.69
N ARG A 145 -25.01 -39.85 3.91
CA ARG A 145 -23.53 -39.86 3.82
C ARG A 145 -22.97 -39.52 2.43
N VAL A 146 -23.78 -39.62 1.38
CA VAL A 146 -23.32 -39.42 -0.01
C VAL A 146 -22.78 -38.01 -0.26
N TYR A 147 -23.27 -36.99 0.47
CA TYR A 147 -22.93 -35.57 0.28
C TYR A 147 -22.19 -34.94 1.47
N PHE A 148 -21.50 -35.75 2.30
CA PHE A 148 -20.76 -35.27 3.47
C PHE A 148 -19.47 -34.49 3.14
N ASN A 149 -19.10 -34.38 1.86
CA ASN A 149 -18.03 -33.48 1.44
C ASN A 149 -18.43 -32.00 1.60
N GLU A 150 -19.73 -31.71 1.44
CA GLU A 150 -20.29 -30.34 1.44
C GLU A 150 -21.31 -30.12 2.55
N SER A 151 -21.58 -31.16 3.35
CA SER A 151 -22.39 -31.10 4.57
C SER A 151 -21.69 -31.82 5.70
N TYR A 152 -22.00 -31.48 6.95
CA TYR A 152 -21.42 -32.15 8.10
C TYR A 152 -22.46 -32.41 9.20
N LEU A 153 -22.25 -33.52 9.89
CA LEU A 153 -22.98 -33.87 11.11
C LEU A 153 -22.50 -32.95 12.24
N ILE A 154 -23.43 -32.22 12.85
CA ILE A 154 -23.12 -31.31 13.96
C ILE A 154 -23.15 -32.07 15.30
N GLY A 155 -24.17 -32.90 15.50
CA GLY A 155 -24.43 -33.58 16.78
C GLY A 155 -25.93 -33.72 17.04
N GLY A 156 -26.29 -34.14 18.24
CA GLY A 156 -27.69 -34.33 18.64
C GLY A 156 -28.45 -33.02 18.90
N VAL A 157 -29.77 -33.05 18.77
CA VAL A 157 -30.68 -31.91 19.05
C VAL A 157 -30.83 -31.64 20.54
N GLY A 158 -30.53 -32.61 21.40
CA GLY A 158 -30.66 -32.51 22.85
C GLY A 158 -31.62 -33.57 23.39
N TYR A 159 -32.90 -33.48 23.02
CA TYR A 159 -33.95 -34.42 23.42
C TYR A 159 -33.81 -35.78 22.72
N PHE A 160 -34.46 -36.79 23.30
CA PHE A 160 -34.50 -38.14 22.76
C PHE A 160 -35.86 -38.42 22.17
N GLY A 161 -35.84 -39.12 21.04
CA GLY A 161 -37.04 -39.61 20.40
C GLY A 161 -37.07 -41.13 20.38
N GLY A 162 -38.27 -41.68 20.39
CA GLY A 162 -38.45 -43.12 20.31
C GLY A 162 -39.87 -43.48 19.90
N THR A 163 -39.99 -44.62 19.23
CA THR A 163 -41.29 -45.24 18.97
C THR A 163 -41.56 -46.29 20.05
N GLY A 164 -42.82 -46.49 20.40
CA GLY A 164 -43.20 -47.49 21.39
C GLY A 164 -44.62 -48.00 21.19
N LEU A 165 -44.96 -49.06 21.91
CA LEU A 165 -46.34 -49.48 22.09
C LEU A 165 -46.90 -48.83 23.36
N TYR A 166 -48.11 -48.31 23.29
CA TYR A 166 -48.77 -47.61 24.40
C TYR A 166 -50.14 -48.24 24.68
N THR A 167 -50.55 -48.13 25.94
CA THR A 167 -51.87 -48.53 26.44
C THR A 167 -52.45 -47.43 27.32
N THR A 168 -53.75 -47.44 27.57
CA THR A 168 -54.38 -46.50 28.51
C THR A 168 -53.89 -46.72 29.95
N HIS A 169 -53.63 -45.62 30.65
CA HIS A 169 -53.20 -45.64 32.06
C HIS A 169 -54.28 -46.29 32.95
N GLN A 170 -55.55 -45.99 32.67
CA GLN A 170 -56.67 -46.60 33.40
C GLN A 170 -56.66 -48.13 33.28
N PHE A 171 -56.33 -48.68 32.11
CA PHE A 171 -56.25 -50.14 31.95
C PHE A 171 -55.12 -50.75 32.80
N VAL A 172 -53.99 -50.05 32.96
CA VAL A 172 -52.91 -50.49 33.86
C VAL A 172 -53.35 -50.50 35.32
N LEU A 173 -54.08 -49.47 35.76
CA LEU A 173 -54.62 -49.40 37.13
C LEU A 173 -55.67 -50.49 37.39
N ASP A 174 -56.60 -50.69 36.46
CA ASP A 174 -57.66 -51.69 36.56
C ASP A 174 -57.08 -53.12 36.58
N ALA A 175 -56.04 -53.36 35.79
CA ALA A 175 -55.35 -54.63 35.73
C ALA A 175 -54.55 -54.95 37.00
N ALA A 176 -53.93 -53.94 37.63
CA ALA A 176 -53.27 -54.08 38.92
C ALA A 176 -54.27 -54.38 40.05
N ALA A 177 -55.51 -53.89 39.93
CA ALA A 177 -56.60 -54.17 40.88
C ALA A 177 -57.31 -55.52 40.62
N ALA A 178 -57.08 -56.16 39.48
CA ALA A 178 -57.71 -57.43 39.14
C ALA A 178 -57.22 -58.59 40.01
N THR A 179 -58.00 -59.67 40.08
CA THR A 179 -57.63 -60.88 40.84
C THR A 179 -57.75 -62.13 39.95
N PRO A 180 -56.62 -62.80 39.61
CA PRO A 180 -55.24 -62.38 39.89
C PRO A 180 -54.86 -61.10 39.10
N PRO A 181 -53.89 -60.31 39.60
CA PRO A 181 -53.43 -59.12 38.89
C PRO A 181 -52.68 -59.52 37.62
N TYR A 182 -52.74 -58.63 36.63
CA TYR A 182 -51.95 -58.71 35.40
C TYR A 182 -51.44 -57.30 35.05
N PHE A 183 -50.42 -57.22 34.20
CA PHE A 183 -49.65 -56.00 33.96
C PHE A 183 -49.61 -55.67 32.46
N PRO A 184 -50.60 -54.93 31.93
CA PRO A 184 -50.60 -54.42 30.56
C PRO A 184 -49.40 -53.53 30.23
N GLY A 185 -48.66 -53.04 31.23
CA GLY A 185 -47.39 -52.35 31.04
C GLY A 185 -46.23 -53.28 30.65
N PHE A 186 -46.39 -54.61 30.69
CA PHE A 186 -45.30 -55.57 30.45
C PHE A 186 -45.68 -56.63 29.40
N TRP A 187 -44.82 -56.80 28.39
CA TRP A 187 -45.11 -57.64 27.21
C TRP A 187 -45.48 -59.09 27.52
N MET A 188 -44.98 -59.66 28.62
CA MET A 188 -45.17 -61.09 28.94
C MET A 188 -46.64 -61.44 29.17
N ASP A 189 -47.44 -60.53 29.74
CA ASP A 189 -48.86 -60.82 30.02
C ASP A 189 -49.72 -60.86 28.76
N TYR A 190 -49.30 -60.18 27.69
CA TYR A 190 -49.91 -60.28 26.35
C TYR A 190 -49.71 -61.65 25.71
N LYS A 191 -48.75 -62.44 26.21
CA LYS A 191 -48.49 -63.81 25.77
C LYS A 191 -49.18 -64.85 26.65
N MET A 192 -49.22 -64.60 27.96
CA MET A 192 -49.55 -65.62 28.96
C MET A 192 -51.02 -65.62 29.39
N THR A 193 -51.73 -64.49 29.23
CA THR A 193 -53.04 -64.30 29.87
C THR A 193 -54.17 -64.14 28.84
N ASP A 194 -55.06 -65.14 28.76
CA ASP A 194 -56.23 -65.11 27.87
C ASP A 194 -57.19 -63.95 28.20
N THR A 195 -57.31 -63.58 29.47
CA THR A 195 -58.13 -62.44 29.92
C THR A 195 -57.69 -61.14 29.25
N LEU A 196 -56.38 -60.88 29.20
CA LEU A 196 -55.82 -59.67 28.61
C LEU A 196 -56.09 -59.64 27.10
N ILE A 197 -55.83 -60.75 26.41
CA ILE A 197 -56.06 -60.88 24.96
C ILE A 197 -57.54 -60.63 24.63
N ASN A 198 -58.46 -61.15 25.44
CA ASN A 198 -59.91 -60.98 25.24
C ASN A 198 -60.38 -59.54 25.47
N MET A 199 -59.72 -58.77 26.34
CA MET A 199 -60.04 -57.35 26.54
C MET A 199 -59.65 -56.47 25.34
N LEU A 200 -58.66 -56.93 24.56
CA LEU A 200 -58.14 -56.24 23.38
C LEU A 200 -58.61 -56.92 22.07
N ASN A 201 -59.78 -57.56 22.12
CA ASN A 201 -60.29 -58.40 21.05
C ASN A 201 -60.39 -57.68 19.70
N VAL A 202 -59.74 -58.24 18.69
CA VAL A 202 -59.76 -57.72 17.31
C VAL A 202 -61.16 -57.65 16.70
N ASP A 203 -62.08 -58.55 17.05
CA ASP A 203 -63.45 -58.55 16.50
C ASP A 203 -64.23 -57.31 16.98
N ILE A 204 -64.01 -56.90 18.23
CA ILE A 204 -64.60 -55.67 18.79
C ILE A 204 -64.04 -54.44 18.07
N PHE A 205 -62.73 -54.45 17.79
CA PHE A 205 -62.09 -53.37 17.04
C PHE A 205 -62.59 -53.29 15.60
N LYS A 206 -62.68 -54.42 14.89
CA LYS A 206 -63.19 -54.48 13.52
C LYS A 206 -64.66 -54.07 13.40
N ALA A 207 -65.44 -54.18 14.47
CA ALA A 207 -66.81 -53.68 14.56
C ALA A 207 -66.90 -52.17 14.94
N SER A 208 -65.78 -51.52 15.23
CA SER A 208 -65.74 -50.11 15.64
C SER A 208 -65.82 -49.15 14.44
N LYS A 209 -66.11 -47.88 14.71
CA LYS A 209 -66.13 -46.81 13.67
C LYS A 209 -64.77 -46.55 12.99
N TYR A 210 -63.68 -47.08 13.52
CA TYR A 210 -62.33 -46.87 13.00
C TYR A 210 -61.96 -47.85 11.89
N TYR A 211 -62.78 -48.88 11.68
CA TYR A 211 -62.48 -49.97 10.77
C TYR A 211 -63.68 -50.34 9.87
N PRO A 212 -63.46 -50.57 8.56
CA PRO A 212 -62.23 -50.32 7.83
C PRO A 212 -61.96 -48.80 7.73
N PRO A 213 -60.69 -48.38 7.64
CA PRO A 213 -60.35 -46.97 7.49
C PRO A 213 -60.83 -46.44 6.13
N PRO A 214 -61.11 -45.13 6.01
CA PRO A 214 -61.63 -44.53 4.76
C PRO A 214 -60.64 -44.63 3.59
N THR A 215 -59.34 -44.76 3.88
CA THR A 215 -58.28 -44.92 2.88
C THR A 215 -57.52 -46.23 3.10
N THR A 216 -57.20 -46.94 2.01
CA THR A 216 -56.43 -48.18 2.10
C THR A 216 -54.96 -47.90 2.41
N HIS A 217 -54.59 -48.07 3.68
CA HIS A 217 -53.21 -47.90 4.16
C HIS A 217 -52.34 -49.15 3.99
N CYS A 218 -52.94 -50.35 4.07
CA CYS A 218 -52.25 -51.59 3.74
C CYS A 218 -53.07 -52.44 2.75
N PRO A 219 -52.70 -52.42 1.45
CA PRO A 219 -53.40 -53.19 0.43
C PRO A 219 -53.20 -54.70 0.59
N ASP A 220 -54.22 -55.47 0.22
CA ASP A 220 -54.17 -56.93 0.26
C ASP A 220 -52.99 -57.47 -0.57
N GLY A 221 -52.26 -58.43 0.01
CA GLY A 221 -51.10 -59.08 -0.61
C GLY A 221 -49.80 -58.29 -0.55
N VAL A 222 -49.81 -57.05 -0.03
CA VAL A 222 -48.60 -56.23 0.16
C VAL A 222 -48.12 -56.38 1.60
N MET A 223 -46.84 -56.72 1.82
CA MET A 223 -46.23 -56.89 3.16
C MET A 223 -47.02 -57.86 4.07
N GLY A 224 -47.66 -58.87 3.47
CA GLY A 224 -48.49 -59.82 4.19
C GLY A 224 -49.74 -59.21 4.80
N CYS A 225 -50.26 -58.11 4.25
CA CYS A 225 -51.55 -57.54 4.62
C CYS A 225 -52.73 -58.28 4.00
N MET A 226 -53.82 -58.33 4.75
CA MET A 226 -55.14 -58.74 4.32
C MET A 226 -56.17 -57.95 5.12
N ASP A 227 -57.12 -57.32 4.44
CA ASP A 227 -58.18 -56.51 5.05
C ASP A 227 -57.57 -55.41 5.93
N HIS A 228 -56.65 -54.60 5.39
CA HIS A 228 -55.95 -53.51 6.11
C HIS A 228 -55.13 -53.93 7.35
N CYS A 229 -54.98 -55.23 7.63
CA CYS A 229 -54.24 -55.73 8.78
C CYS A 229 -53.20 -56.78 8.40
N GLU A 230 -52.13 -56.86 9.19
CA GLU A 230 -51.23 -58.01 9.23
C GLU A 230 -51.58 -58.87 10.45
N LYS A 231 -51.04 -60.09 10.52
CA LYS A 231 -51.33 -61.03 11.61
C LYS A 231 -50.10 -61.86 11.96
N SER A 232 -49.87 -62.07 13.26
CA SER A 232 -48.76 -62.91 13.74
C SER A 232 -49.04 -64.40 13.57
N GLU A 233 -47.98 -65.20 13.48
CA GLU A 233 -48.10 -66.68 13.45
C GLU A 233 -48.83 -67.22 14.70
N ALA A 234 -48.51 -66.65 15.86
CA ALA A 234 -49.16 -67.01 17.12
C ALA A 234 -50.68 -66.76 17.07
N CYS A 235 -51.12 -65.71 16.37
CA CYS A 235 -52.53 -65.46 16.16
C CYS A 235 -53.18 -66.51 15.22
N THR A 236 -52.53 -66.87 14.11
CA THR A 236 -53.02 -67.95 13.23
C THR A 236 -53.22 -69.26 13.99
N GLN A 237 -52.27 -69.63 14.85
CA GLN A 237 -52.36 -70.84 15.67
C GLN A 237 -53.49 -70.74 16.71
N ARG A 238 -53.70 -69.56 17.27
CA ARG A 238 -54.71 -69.29 18.29
C ARG A 238 -56.13 -69.32 17.73
N GLU A 239 -56.34 -68.73 16.55
CA GLU A 239 -57.63 -68.81 15.83
C GLU A 239 -57.96 -70.24 15.40
N ALA A 240 -56.95 -71.01 14.97
CA ALA A 240 -57.13 -72.44 14.67
C ALA A 240 -57.58 -73.25 15.90
N ALA A 241 -57.28 -72.77 17.11
CA ALA A 241 -57.77 -73.32 18.38
C ALA A 241 -59.11 -72.72 18.85
N GLY A 242 -59.80 -71.92 18.02
CA GLY A 242 -61.08 -71.30 18.34
C GLY A 242 -61.01 -70.14 19.34
N LYS A 243 -59.82 -69.56 19.55
CA LYS A 243 -59.60 -68.41 20.44
C LYS A 243 -59.40 -67.12 19.64
N VAL A 244 -59.76 -65.98 20.24
CA VAL A 244 -59.59 -64.64 19.64
C VAL A 244 -58.17 -64.12 19.82
N CYS A 245 -57.77 -63.18 18.96
CA CYS A 245 -56.50 -62.47 19.04
C CYS A 245 -56.68 -61.03 19.49
N LEU A 246 -55.59 -60.43 19.98
CA LEU A 246 -55.59 -59.01 20.32
C LEU A 246 -55.34 -58.14 19.08
N VAL A 247 -55.67 -56.86 19.17
CA VAL A 247 -55.34 -55.86 18.15
C VAL A 247 -54.26 -54.89 18.63
N VAL A 248 -53.35 -54.56 17.71
CA VAL A 248 -52.42 -53.44 17.81
C VAL A 248 -52.79 -52.46 16.69
N ALA A 249 -53.26 -51.27 17.07
CA ALA A 249 -53.56 -50.22 16.12
C ALA A 249 -52.27 -49.59 15.61
N MET A 250 -52.11 -49.58 14.29
CA MET A 250 -50.93 -49.10 13.58
C MET A 250 -51.31 -47.90 12.70
N MET A 251 -50.39 -46.95 12.52
CA MET A 251 -50.62 -45.78 11.67
C MET A 251 -50.47 -46.14 10.19
N TYR A 252 -49.23 -46.37 9.74
CA TYR A 252 -48.91 -46.72 8.36
C TYR A 252 -47.86 -47.83 8.33
N PRO A 253 -47.90 -48.76 7.36
CA PRO A 253 -46.96 -49.87 7.30
C PRO A 253 -45.53 -49.45 6.89
N ARG A 254 -45.38 -48.25 6.32
CA ARG A 254 -44.08 -47.66 5.95
C ARG A 254 -43.28 -47.10 7.14
N TYR A 255 -43.96 -46.85 8.26
CA TYR A 255 -43.41 -46.27 9.48
C TYR A 255 -42.81 -47.39 10.34
N ASP A 256 -41.54 -47.25 10.76
CA ASP A 256 -40.75 -48.30 11.42
C ASP A 256 -40.96 -49.69 10.80
N ARG A 257 -40.88 -49.73 9.47
CA ARG A 257 -41.36 -50.82 8.61
C ARG A 257 -41.01 -52.21 9.17
N GLY A 258 -42.05 -52.95 9.55
CA GLY A 258 -41.97 -54.33 10.02
C GLY A 258 -41.30 -54.53 11.39
N TYR A 259 -40.86 -53.46 12.07
CA TYR A 259 -40.12 -53.58 13.33
C TYR A 259 -41.02 -54.09 14.46
N PHE A 260 -42.09 -53.37 14.79
CA PHE A 260 -42.97 -53.77 15.90
C PHE A 260 -43.77 -55.03 15.60
N GLN A 261 -44.15 -55.25 14.34
CA GLN A 261 -44.82 -56.48 13.94
C GLN A 261 -43.91 -57.70 14.13
N ALA A 262 -42.62 -57.58 13.76
CA ALA A 262 -41.63 -58.61 14.02
C ALA A 262 -41.42 -58.82 15.52
N VAL A 263 -41.23 -57.76 16.31
CA VAL A 263 -41.02 -57.88 17.76
C VAL A 263 -42.19 -58.60 18.43
N VAL A 264 -43.42 -58.14 18.21
CA VAL A 264 -44.63 -58.74 18.81
C VAL A 264 -44.79 -60.19 18.35
N SER A 265 -44.54 -60.48 17.06
CA SER A 265 -44.63 -61.84 16.52
C SER A 265 -43.55 -62.78 17.08
N ASN A 266 -42.31 -62.33 17.20
CA ASN A 266 -41.18 -63.13 17.71
C ASN A 266 -41.27 -63.38 19.21
N LEU A 267 -41.92 -62.49 19.97
CA LEU A 267 -42.26 -62.72 21.36
C LEU A 267 -43.37 -63.77 21.55
N GLY A 268 -44.06 -64.14 20.46
CA GLY A 268 -45.15 -65.12 20.44
C GLY A 268 -46.48 -64.53 20.91
N ILE A 269 -46.68 -63.22 20.76
CA ILE A 269 -47.93 -62.54 21.08
C ILE A 269 -48.91 -62.72 19.92
N ALA A 270 -50.12 -63.18 20.23
CA ALA A 270 -51.17 -63.45 19.26
C ALA A 270 -51.93 -62.17 18.87
N ALA A 271 -51.38 -61.41 17.92
CA ALA A 271 -51.82 -60.07 17.56
C ALA A 271 -52.20 -59.92 16.08
N TYR A 272 -53.19 -59.05 15.83
CA TYR A 272 -53.41 -58.36 14.57
C TYR A 272 -52.74 -56.99 14.59
N PHE A 273 -52.15 -56.58 13.48
CA PHE A 273 -51.57 -55.25 13.29
C PHE A 273 -52.42 -54.51 12.26
N CYS A 274 -53.34 -53.64 12.70
CA CYS A 274 -54.32 -53.03 11.82
C CYS A 274 -53.99 -51.57 11.52
N PHE A 275 -53.86 -51.22 10.23
CA PHE A 275 -53.42 -49.89 9.80
C PHE A 275 -54.59 -48.95 9.55
N ILE A 276 -54.80 -47.98 10.45
CA ILE A 276 -55.94 -47.05 10.40
C ILE A 276 -55.54 -45.58 10.18
N GLY A 277 -54.28 -45.32 9.81
CA GLY A 277 -53.77 -43.97 9.56
C GLY A 277 -53.38 -43.22 10.83
N TYR A 278 -52.65 -42.11 10.67
CA TYR A 278 -52.17 -41.28 11.80
C TYR A 278 -53.35 -40.70 12.61
N ASP A 279 -54.28 -39.99 11.96
CA ASP A 279 -55.46 -39.42 12.63
C ASP A 279 -56.37 -40.50 13.23
N GLY A 280 -56.48 -41.65 12.55
CA GLY A 280 -57.28 -42.78 13.01
C GLY A 280 -56.74 -43.38 14.31
N VAL A 281 -55.41 -43.57 14.42
CA VAL A 281 -54.78 -44.05 15.65
C VAL A 281 -54.95 -43.03 16.77
N ASN A 282 -54.71 -41.75 16.51
CA ASN A 282 -54.83 -40.69 17.53
C ASN A 282 -56.26 -40.61 18.07
N GLN A 283 -57.26 -40.63 17.19
CA GLN A 283 -58.67 -40.60 17.62
C GLN A 283 -59.08 -41.89 18.35
N TYR A 284 -58.61 -43.05 17.88
CA TYR A 284 -58.90 -44.34 18.53
C TYR A 284 -58.34 -44.38 19.96
N ALA A 285 -57.09 -43.97 20.15
CA ALA A 285 -56.46 -43.90 21.45
C ALA A 285 -57.13 -42.84 22.35
N HIS A 286 -57.44 -41.66 21.83
CA HIS A 286 -58.17 -40.60 22.57
C HIS A 286 -59.53 -41.09 23.08
N ASP A 287 -60.36 -41.65 22.20
CA ASP A 287 -61.68 -42.17 22.57
C ASP A 287 -61.56 -43.32 23.58
N ALA A 288 -60.52 -44.16 23.45
CA ALA A 288 -60.27 -45.24 24.39
C ALA A 288 -59.93 -44.74 25.79
N ALA A 289 -59.05 -43.73 25.90
CA ALA A 289 -58.74 -43.09 27.17
C ALA A 289 -59.97 -42.41 27.79
N LYS A 290 -60.77 -41.72 26.98
CA LYS A 290 -62.00 -41.04 27.43
C LYS A 290 -63.06 -42.01 27.96
N ASN A 291 -63.21 -43.17 27.31
CA ASN A 291 -64.22 -44.16 27.64
C ASN A 291 -63.74 -45.24 28.64
N GLY A 292 -62.47 -45.19 29.06
CA GLY A 292 -61.87 -46.20 29.93
C GLY A 292 -61.75 -47.58 29.28
N THR A 293 -61.63 -47.66 27.95
CA THR A 293 -61.51 -48.93 27.24
C THR A 293 -60.03 -49.31 27.03
N PRO A 294 -59.67 -50.60 27.14
CA PRO A 294 -58.32 -51.09 26.82
C PRO A 294 -57.97 -50.85 25.35
N VAL A 295 -56.71 -50.50 25.08
CA VAL A 295 -56.18 -50.32 23.72
C VAL A 295 -54.69 -50.64 23.69
N ILE A 296 -54.20 -51.14 22.55
CA ILE A 296 -52.78 -51.09 22.21
C ILE A 296 -52.64 -50.32 20.90
N PHE A 297 -51.75 -49.35 20.88
CA PHE A 297 -51.38 -48.63 19.67
C PHE A 297 -49.89 -48.32 19.64
N ILE A 298 -49.38 -48.15 18.43
CA ILE A 298 -48.02 -47.64 18.20
C ILE A 298 -48.04 -46.12 18.16
N HIS A 299 -47.07 -45.48 18.82
CA HIS A 299 -46.88 -44.04 18.75
C HIS A 299 -45.42 -43.62 18.99
N TRP A 300 -45.14 -42.36 18.74
CA TRP A 300 -43.83 -41.70 18.79
C TRP A 300 -43.80 -40.67 19.91
N GLU A 301 -42.62 -40.49 20.51
CA GLU A 301 -42.30 -39.33 21.33
C GLU A 301 -41.01 -38.68 20.80
N PRO A 302 -40.85 -37.34 20.87
CA PRO A 302 -41.85 -36.36 21.29
C PRO A 302 -42.89 -36.07 20.21
N GLU A 303 -44.16 -35.93 20.60
CA GLU A 303 -45.28 -35.69 19.69
C GLU A 303 -46.44 -35.00 20.45
N ILE A 304 -47.21 -34.14 19.78
CA ILE A 304 -48.28 -33.33 20.39
C ILE A 304 -49.35 -34.17 21.10
N PHE A 305 -49.64 -35.36 20.61
CA PHE A 305 -50.57 -36.32 21.19
C PHE A 305 -50.21 -36.65 22.65
N HIS A 306 -48.93 -36.90 22.94
CA HIS A 306 -48.49 -37.22 24.31
C HIS A 306 -48.52 -35.98 25.23
N VAL A 307 -48.31 -34.79 24.66
CA VAL A 307 -48.39 -33.52 25.39
C VAL A 307 -49.85 -33.17 25.75
N THR A 308 -50.77 -33.34 24.81
CA THR A 308 -52.21 -33.07 24.98
C THR A 308 -52.90 -34.10 25.88
N HIS A 309 -52.39 -35.32 25.94
CA HIS A 309 -52.96 -36.44 26.72
C HIS A 309 -52.05 -36.86 27.88
N LYS A 310 -51.34 -35.91 28.48
CA LYS A 310 -50.37 -36.16 29.55
C LYS A 310 -50.98 -36.98 30.70
N GLY A 311 -50.38 -38.14 30.98
CA GLY A 311 -50.80 -39.04 32.05
C GLY A 311 -51.98 -39.97 31.70
N LEU A 312 -52.47 -39.96 30.45
CA LEU A 312 -53.57 -40.85 30.03
C LEU A 312 -53.08 -42.17 29.43
N PHE A 313 -51.81 -42.28 29.07
CA PHE A 313 -51.23 -43.46 28.44
C PHE A 313 -49.91 -43.84 29.09
N ASP A 314 -49.67 -45.16 29.18
CA ASP A 314 -48.44 -45.77 29.65
C ASP A 314 -47.76 -46.52 28.49
N ARG A 315 -46.43 -46.44 28.43
CA ARG A 315 -45.63 -47.24 27.48
C ARG A 315 -45.58 -48.70 27.94
N ILE A 316 -45.78 -49.62 27.00
CA ILE A 316 -45.64 -51.06 27.20
C ILE A 316 -44.15 -51.41 27.09
N PHE A 317 -43.57 -51.94 28.17
CA PHE A 317 -42.18 -52.39 28.20
C PHE A 317 -42.04 -53.72 27.45
N LEU A 318 -41.41 -53.66 26.29
CA LEU A 318 -40.90 -54.80 25.52
C LEU A 318 -39.54 -55.24 26.08
N PRO A 319 -38.94 -56.37 25.65
CA PRO A 319 -37.60 -56.76 26.09
C PRO A 319 -36.60 -55.64 25.86
N ARG A 320 -35.72 -55.41 26.84
CA ARG A 320 -34.75 -54.32 26.82
C ARG A 320 -34.05 -54.22 25.46
N THR A 321 -34.01 -52.99 24.92
CA THR A 321 -33.25 -52.67 23.71
C THR A 321 -31.80 -53.14 23.83
N ASP A 322 -31.37 -53.88 22.81
CA ASP A 322 -30.00 -54.32 22.61
C ASP A 322 -29.55 -53.89 21.21
N PRO A 323 -28.56 -52.98 21.06
CA PRO A 323 -28.11 -52.47 19.78
C PRO A 323 -27.73 -53.54 18.76
N GLU A 324 -27.15 -54.66 19.19
CA GLU A 324 -26.75 -55.74 18.27
C GLU A 324 -27.97 -56.49 17.72
N ARG A 325 -29.03 -56.65 18.54
CA ARG A 325 -30.29 -57.27 18.10
C ARG A 325 -31.14 -56.32 17.26
N VAL A 326 -31.13 -55.02 17.60
CA VAL A 326 -31.79 -53.98 16.78
C VAL A 326 -31.23 -53.98 15.34
N LYS A 327 -29.90 -54.13 15.19
CA LYS A 327 -29.24 -54.22 13.86
C LYS A 327 -29.65 -55.43 13.04
N LEU A 328 -30.20 -56.48 13.65
CA LEU A 328 -30.67 -57.66 12.93
C LEU A 328 -32.00 -57.40 12.20
N SER A 329 -32.67 -56.29 12.47
CA SER A 329 -33.94 -55.95 11.80
C SER A 329 -33.76 -55.89 10.29
N THR A 330 -34.54 -56.70 9.56
CA THR A 330 -34.54 -56.73 8.10
C THR A 330 -35.44 -55.66 7.48
N ALA A 331 -36.18 -54.90 8.30
CA ALA A 331 -37.19 -53.93 7.88
C ALA A 331 -38.27 -54.51 6.94
N ASP A 332 -38.55 -55.80 7.08
CA ASP A 332 -39.60 -56.53 6.39
C ASP A 332 -40.49 -57.25 7.41
N TYR A 333 -41.76 -57.44 7.05
CA TYR A 333 -42.73 -58.27 7.74
C TYR A 333 -43.76 -58.77 6.73
N GLY A 334 -44.33 -59.96 6.98
CA GLY A 334 -45.32 -60.59 6.09
C GLY A 334 -44.74 -61.12 4.77
N GLU A 335 -43.42 -61.25 4.67
CA GLU A 335 -42.67 -61.74 3.52
C GLU A 335 -43.03 -63.20 3.14
N ASN A 336 -43.48 -63.98 4.12
CA ASN A 336 -43.92 -65.36 3.95
C ASN A 336 -45.45 -65.47 3.75
N GLY A 337 -46.16 -64.34 3.67
CA GLY A 337 -47.62 -64.27 3.54
C GLY A 337 -48.36 -64.00 4.86
N TYR A 338 -49.67 -63.81 4.75
CA TYR A 338 -50.55 -63.44 5.88
C TYR A 338 -50.56 -64.50 6.99
N GLY A 339 -50.28 -64.09 8.23
CA GLY A 339 -50.32 -64.98 9.39
C GLY A 339 -49.17 -65.97 9.49
N LYS A 340 -48.08 -65.78 8.74
CA LYS A 340 -46.90 -66.67 8.74
C LYS A 340 -45.77 -66.09 9.59
N LYS A 341 -44.85 -66.97 10.00
CA LYS A 341 -43.65 -66.57 10.74
C LYS A 341 -42.80 -65.61 9.90
N THR A 342 -42.31 -64.54 10.50
CA THR A 342 -41.37 -63.61 9.86
C THR A 342 -39.94 -64.15 9.93
N ASN A 343 -39.14 -63.80 8.93
CA ASN A 343 -37.69 -63.99 8.88
C ASN A 343 -36.94 -62.83 9.55
N ASN A 344 -37.62 -61.71 9.84
CA ASN A 344 -37.07 -60.61 10.61
C ASN A 344 -36.88 -61.04 12.07
N PRO A 345 -35.63 -61.19 12.57
CA PRO A 345 -35.36 -61.82 13.87
C PRO A 345 -35.47 -60.85 15.06
N VAL A 346 -35.80 -59.58 14.84
CA VAL A 346 -35.82 -58.56 15.91
C VAL A 346 -36.93 -58.84 16.92
N ASP A 347 -36.59 -58.77 18.21
CA ASP A 347 -37.46 -59.14 19.32
C ASP A 347 -37.18 -58.31 20.60
N VAL A 348 -36.62 -57.12 20.43
CA VAL A 348 -36.32 -56.15 21.48
C VAL A 348 -36.99 -54.80 21.20
N ASP A 349 -37.24 -54.02 22.24
CA ASP A 349 -37.86 -52.70 22.16
C ASP A 349 -37.06 -51.76 21.25
N TYR A 350 -37.76 -50.82 20.62
CA TYR A 350 -37.17 -49.82 19.74
C TYR A 350 -36.20 -48.92 20.51
N PRO A 351 -35.01 -48.63 19.96
CA PRO A 351 -34.04 -47.79 20.67
C PRO A 351 -34.55 -46.35 20.83
N ASN A 352 -34.33 -45.76 22.00
CA ASN A 352 -34.36 -44.30 22.10
C ASN A 352 -33.16 -43.75 21.33
N LEU A 353 -33.45 -42.92 20.33
CA LEU A 353 -32.48 -42.31 19.44
C LEU A 353 -32.45 -40.81 19.71
N GLN A 354 -31.27 -40.23 19.70
CA GLN A 354 -31.14 -38.78 19.68
C GLN A 354 -31.27 -38.33 18.21
N PRO A 355 -32.24 -37.48 17.85
CA PRO A 355 -32.25 -36.85 16.54
C PRO A 355 -30.97 -36.03 16.36
N ILE A 356 -30.49 -35.95 15.12
CA ILE A 356 -29.22 -35.31 14.77
C ILE A 356 -29.42 -34.09 13.86
N LYS A 357 -28.51 -33.13 13.99
CA LYS A 357 -28.45 -31.89 13.20
C LYS A 357 -27.46 -32.01 12.05
N PHE A 358 -27.81 -31.42 10.91
CA PHE A 358 -26.91 -31.28 9.77
C PHE A 358 -26.78 -29.82 9.34
N ALA A 359 -25.59 -29.42 8.90
CA ALA A 359 -25.37 -28.13 8.27
C ALA A 359 -24.51 -28.25 7.01
N ALA A 360 -24.69 -27.28 6.12
CA ALA A 360 -23.82 -27.10 4.96
C ALA A 360 -22.43 -26.63 5.41
N SER A 361 -21.37 -27.12 4.75
CA SER A 361 -19.99 -26.75 5.08
C SER A 361 -19.71 -25.25 4.91
N ILE A 362 -20.49 -24.54 4.08
CA ILE A 362 -20.34 -23.09 3.81
C ILE A 362 -20.63 -22.20 5.04
N VAL A 363 -21.47 -22.67 5.97
CA VAL A 363 -21.82 -21.94 7.20
C VAL A 363 -20.96 -22.34 8.40
N LYS A 364 -20.02 -23.28 8.22
CA LYS A 364 -19.23 -23.86 9.32
C LYS A 364 -18.41 -22.84 10.11
N ASN A 365 -17.79 -21.88 9.42
CA ASN A 365 -16.93 -20.85 10.02
C ASN A 365 -17.65 -19.51 10.21
N GLN A 366 -18.97 -19.47 10.03
CA GLN A 366 -19.78 -18.28 10.24
C GLN A 366 -20.34 -18.27 11.68
N PRO A 367 -20.77 -17.11 12.21
CA PRO A 367 -21.42 -17.04 13.53
C PRO A 367 -22.61 -18.00 13.70
N ALA A 368 -23.34 -18.30 12.61
CA ALA A 368 -24.40 -19.28 12.61
C ALA A 368 -23.92 -20.71 12.96
N GLY A 369 -22.68 -21.06 12.59
CA GLY A 369 -22.07 -22.36 12.90
C GLY A 369 -21.94 -22.62 14.41
N SER A 370 -21.64 -21.59 15.20
CA SER A 370 -21.63 -21.69 16.67
C SER A 370 -23.03 -22.00 17.21
N LEU A 371 -24.06 -21.24 16.77
CA LEU A 371 -25.45 -21.49 17.12
C LEU A 371 -25.83 -22.94 16.82
N PHE A 372 -25.55 -23.44 15.62
CA PHE A 372 -25.93 -24.80 15.25
C PHE A 372 -25.25 -25.85 16.13
N SER A 373 -23.97 -25.64 16.48
CA SER A 373 -23.21 -26.55 17.34
C SER A 373 -23.76 -26.60 18.76
N LYS A 374 -24.13 -25.45 19.33
CA LYS A 374 -24.57 -25.32 20.73
C LYS A 374 -26.08 -25.44 20.94
N PHE A 375 -26.87 -25.22 19.89
CA PHE A 375 -28.32 -25.36 19.93
C PHE A 375 -28.70 -26.73 20.51
N SER A 376 -29.40 -26.73 21.63
CA SER A 376 -29.78 -27.96 22.30
C SER A 376 -31.07 -27.76 23.06
N LEU A 377 -32.13 -28.49 22.70
CA LEU A 377 -33.40 -28.49 23.41
C LEU A 377 -33.49 -29.76 24.26
N ALA A 378 -33.66 -29.64 25.58
CA ALA A 378 -33.90 -30.80 26.44
C ALA A 378 -35.32 -31.36 26.23
N ASP A 379 -35.59 -32.58 26.74
CA ASP A 379 -36.92 -33.20 26.64
C ASP A 379 -38.03 -32.32 27.26
N ALA A 380 -37.72 -31.63 28.36
CA ALA A 380 -38.65 -30.68 28.97
C ALA A 380 -38.89 -29.45 28.08
N ASP A 381 -37.86 -28.95 27.40
CA ASP A 381 -37.95 -27.75 26.57
C ASP A 381 -38.83 -28.00 25.35
N ILE A 382 -38.60 -29.09 24.61
CA ILE A 382 -39.40 -29.42 23.43
C ILE A 382 -40.87 -29.67 23.80
N ASN A 383 -41.13 -30.34 24.93
CA ASN A 383 -42.48 -30.55 25.43
C ASN A 383 -43.15 -29.23 25.86
N ASN A 384 -42.41 -28.30 26.45
CA ASN A 384 -42.92 -26.97 26.78
C ASN A 384 -43.28 -26.18 25.51
N VAL A 385 -42.41 -26.19 24.50
CA VAL A 385 -42.68 -25.53 23.20
C VAL A 385 -43.91 -26.13 22.52
N MET A 386 -44.08 -27.46 22.54
CA MET A 386 -45.27 -28.14 22.03
C MET A 386 -46.53 -27.79 22.83
N THR A 387 -46.43 -27.70 24.15
CA THR A 387 -47.56 -27.29 25.02
C THR A 387 -48.02 -25.88 24.67
N GLU A 388 -47.07 -24.96 24.49
CA GLU A 388 -47.35 -23.59 24.07
C GLU A 388 -47.99 -23.54 22.68
N TYR A 389 -47.48 -24.34 21.74
CA TYR A 389 -48.07 -24.45 20.40
C TYR A 389 -49.53 -24.91 20.45
N VAL A 390 -49.86 -25.91 21.27
CA VAL A 390 -51.24 -26.38 21.45
C VAL A 390 -52.12 -25.27 22.01
N ALA A 391 -51.64 -24.54 23.02
CA ALA A 391 -52.39 -23.44 23.62
C ALA A 391 -52.67 -22.33 22.60
N VAL A 392 -51.64 -21.92 21.85
CA VAL A 392 -51.76 -20.87 20.83
C VAL A 392 -52.61 -21.31 19.64
N SER A 393 -52.51 -22.57 19.20
CA SER A 393 -53.28 -23.10 18.08
C SER A 393 -54.79 -23.13 18.32
N SER A 394 -55.22 -22.99 19.58
CA SER A 394 -56.65 -22.82 19.90
C SER A 394 -57.21 -21.45 19.49
N ASP A 395 -56.35 -20.45 19.29
CA ASP A 395 -56.73 -19.12 18.81
C ASP A 395 -56.76 -19.08 17.27
N THR A 396 -57.97 -19.12 16.71
CA THR A 396 -58.20 -19.03 15.25
C THR A 396 -57.75 -17.71 14.62
N THR A 397 -57.41 -16.70 15.42
CA THR A 397 -56.95 -15.39 14.94
C THR A 397 -55.42 -15.29 14.81
N GLU A 398 -54.66 -16.23 15.36
CA GLU A 398 -53.20 -16.26 15.25
C GLU A 398 -52.76 -16.86 13.89
N PRO A 399 -52.17 -16.06 12.99
CA PRO A 399 -51.79 -16.52 11.65
C PRO A 399 -50.60 -17.48 11.64
N SER A 400 -49.75 -17.51 12.68
CA SER A 400 -48.55 -18.35 12.71
C SER A 400 -48.27 -18.94 14.10
N PRO A 401 -49.05 -19.95 14.53
CA PRO A 401 -48.97 -20.52 15.88
C PRO A 401 -47.59 -21.13 16.20
N TYR A 402 -46.92 -21.78 15.24
CA TYR A 402 -45.56 -22.32 15.43
C TYR A 402 -44.54 -21.23 15.78
N PHE A 403 -44.54 -20.13 15.03
CA PHE A 403 -43.64 -18.99 15.29
C PHE A 403 -43.94 -18.35 16.64
N ARG A 404 -45.22 -18.14 16.96
CA ARG A 404 -45.64 -17.57 18.24
C ARG A 404 -45.15 -18.41 19.43
N ALA A 405 -45.36 -19.73 19.37
CA ALA A 405 -44.94 -20.64 20.43
C ALA A 405 -43.42 -20.64 20.62
N ALA A 406 -42.66 -20.72 19.53
CA ALA A 406 -41.20 -20.62 19.58
C ALA A 406 -40.73 -19.27 20.13
N CYS A 407 -41.36 -18.16 19.71
CA CYS A 407 -41.03 -16.81 20.17
C CYS A 407 -41.30 -16.64 21.67
N ASN A 408 -42.42 -17.15 22.18
CA ASN A 408 -42.74 -17.12 23.61
C ASN A 408 -41.71 -17.94 24.41
N TRP A 409 -41.40 -19.15 23.96
CA TRP A 409 -40.37 -19.98 24.60
C TRP A 409 -39.00 -19.29 24.62
N VAL A 410 -38.57 -18.67 23.51
CA VAL A 410 -37.31 -17.90 23.47
C VAL A 410 -37.34 -16.74 24.48
N LYS A 411 -38.45 -16.02 24.62
CA LYS A 411 -38.54 -14.93 25.61
C LYS A 411 -38.39 -15.41 27.05
N GLU A 412 -38.95 -16.56 27.37
CA GLU A 412 -38.95 -17.12 28.73
C GLU A 412 -37.63 -17.82 29.09
N ASN A 413 -36.93 -18.40 28.10
CA ASN A 413 -35.79 -19.29 28.32
C ASN A 413 -34.43 -18.65 28.01
N TYR A 414 -34.26 -17.36 28.34
CA TYR A 414 -33.00 -16.60 28.12
C TYR A 414 -31.74 -17.35 28.57
N ASN A 415 -31.76 -17.92 29.78
CA ASN A 415 -30.59 -18.59 30.34
C ASN A 415 -30.17 -19.82 29.50
N THR A 416 -31.13 -20.49 28.86
CA THR A 416 -30.87 -21.67 28.03
C THR A 416 -30.24 -21.28 26.70
N TRP A 417 -30.88 -20.39 25.94
CA TRP A 417 -30.39 -20.07 24.59
C TRP A 417 -29.25 -19.05 24.54
N SER A 418 -29.06 -18.23 25.59
CA SER A 418 -27.95 -17.27 25.63
C SER A 418 -26.57 -17.94 25.66
N GLU A 419 -26.50 -19.21 26.09
CA GLU A 419 -25.28 -20.02 26.01
C GLU A 419 -24.98 -20.53 24.60
N TRP A 420 -25.98 -20.53 23.71
CA TRP A 420 -25.82 -20.99 22.33
C TRP A 420 -25.17 -19.95 21.42
N VAL A 421 -25.21 -18.68 21.81
CA VAL A 421 -24.74 -17.56 21.00
C VAL A 421 -23.43 -17.01 21.55
N ASP A 422 -22.43 -16.87 20.68
CA ASP A 422 -21.17 -16.24 21.05
C ASP A 422 -21.28 -14.72 21.10
N ARG A 423 -20.55 -14.11 22.03
CA ARG A 423 -20.43 -12.65 22.09
C ARG A 423 -19.73 -12.13 20.84
N LEU A 424 -20.03 -10.89 20.47
CA LEU A 424 -19.29 -10.20 19.42
C LEU A 424 -17.80 -10.08 19.80
N PRO A 425 -16.89 -10.16 18.82
CA PRO A 425 -15.48 -9.90 19.03
C PRO A 425 -15.24 -8.44 19.46
N LEU A 426 -14.08 -8.18 20.06
CA LEU A 426 -13.62 -6.83 20.36
C LEU A 426 -13.34 -6.07 19.05
N CYS A 427 -13.73 -4.80 18.98
CA CYS A 427 -13.39 -3.95 17.85
C CYS A 427 -11.89 -3.68 17.83
N THR A 428 -11.25 -4.08 16.74
CA THR A 428 -9.82 -3.90 16.45
C THR A 428 -9.64 -3.08 15.19
N PHE A 429 -8.56 -2.29 15.14
CA PHE A 429 -8.25 -1.51 13.94
C PHE A 429 -7.98 -2.40 12.71
N GLU A 430 -7.37 -3.57 12.89
CA GLU A 430 -6.99 -4.45 11.78
C GLU A 430 -8.20 -5.15 11.13
N ASP A 431 -9.14 -5.65 11.94
CA ASP A 431 -10.23 -6.50 11.43
C ASP A 431 -11.50 -5.70 11.09
N HIS A 432 -11.73 -4.59 11.80
CA HIS A 432 -13.02 -3.88 11.80
C HIS A 432 -12.97 -2.46 11.23
N ILE A 433 -11.80 -1.87 11.02
CA ILE A 433 -11.66 -0.50 10.48
C ILE A 433 -10.97 -0.54 9.11
N ILE A 434 -11.53 0.18 8.16
CA ILE A 434 -10.94 0.42 6.84
C ILE A 434 -10.42 1.85 6.75
N SER A 435 -9.29 2.03 6.07
CA SER A 435 -8.67 3.32 5.82
C SER A 435 -8.77 3.68 4.34
N GLN A 436 -9.25 4.88 4.04
CA GLN A 436 -9.33 5.42 2.69
C GLN A 436 -8.36 6.59 2.53
N VAL A 437 -7.53 6.56 1.49
CA VAL A 437 -6.59 7.66 1.19
C VAL A 437 -7.21 8.60 0.17
N THR A 438 -7.32 9.87 0.52
CA THR A 438 -7.82 10.94 -0.33
C THR A 438 -6.68 11.90 -0.72
N GLY A 439 -6.73 12.47 -1.94
CA GLY A 439 -5.70 13.41 -2.44
C GLY A 439 -4.65 12.82 -3.41
N CYS A 440 -4.80 11.57 -3.88
CA CYS A 440 -3.84 10.94 -4.79
C CYS A 440 -3.96 11.34 -6.28
N GLY A 441 -5.10 11.87 -6.71
CA GLY A 441 -5.37 12.14 -8.14
C GLY A 441 -5.07 13.56 -8.65
N ASN A 442 -4.82 14.53 -7.76
CA ASN A 442 -4.86 15.96 -8.10
C ASN A 442 -3.54 16.72 -7.86
N ASP A 443 -2.39 16.04 -7.82
CA ASP A 443 -1.09 16.65 -7.46
C ASP A 443 -1.11 17.47 -6.16
N SER A 444 -2.05 17.16 -5.26
CA SER A 444 -2.17 17.83 -3.96
C SER A 444 -0.91 17.59 -3.15
N SER A 445 -0.36 18.62 -2.53
CA SER A 445 0.78 18.48 -1.60
C SER A 445 0.38 17.79 -0.28
N VAL A 446 -0.92 17.66 0.00
CA VAL A 446 -1.47 17.09 1.23
C VAL A 446 -2.42 15.94 0.90
N ARG A 447 -2.25 14.82 1.60
CA ARG A 447 -3.09 13.62 1.49
C ARG A 447 -3.68 13.34 2.87
N THR A 448 -4.88 12.81 2.87
CA THR A 448 -5.63 12.51 4.09
C THR A 448 -5.96 11.03 4.14
N ILE A 449 -5.84 10.44 5.33
CA ILE A 449 -6.22 9.06 5.61
C ILE A 449 -7.46 9.12 6.49
N ASP A 450 -8.59 8.78 5.91
CA ASP A 450 -9.90 8.75 6.56
C ASP A 450 -10.23 7.33 7.01
N PHE A 451 -10.94 7.20 8.13
CA PHE A 451 -11.28 5.91 8.73
C PHE A 451 -12.78 5.67 8.71
N ALA A 452 -13.19 4.45 8.39
CA ALA A 452 -14.58 4.01 8.45
C ALA A 452 -14.67 2.59 9.01
N TRP A 453 -15.80 2.27 9.64
CA TRP A 453 -16.07 0.88 10.03
C TRP A 453 -16.26 0.02 8.79
N LYS A 454 -15.69 -1.18 8.80
CA LYS A 454 -15.84 -2.18 7.74
C LYS A 454 -17.30 -2.64 7.61
N SER A 455 -17.98 -2.80 8.74
CA SER A 455 -19.42 -3.08 8.83
C SER A 455 -20.08 -1.97 9.65
N PRO A 456 -20.43 -0.84 9.03
CA PRO A 456 -21.07 0.27 9.73
C PRO A 456 -22.50 -0.08 10.12
N ASN A 457 -22.94 0.37 11.29
CA ASN A 457 -24.32 0.18 11.74
C ASN A 457 -25.29 0.97 10.82
N PRO A 458 -26.32 0.32 10.24
CA PRO A 458 -27.29 1.01 9.38
C PRO A 458 -28.08 2.12 10.08
N GLY A 459 -28.20 2.08 11.40
CA GLY A 459 -28.78 3.16 12.20
C GLY A 459 -27.85 4.36 12.46
N GLY A 460 -26.56 4.22 12.15
CA GLY A 460 -25.56 5.29 12.31
C GLY A 460 -24.16 4.81 11.96
N ALA A 461 -23.58 5.32 10.87
CA ALA A 461 -22.29 4.87 10.34
C ALA A 461 -21.07 5.11 11.25
N ALA A 462 -21.25 5.85 12.35
CA ALA A 462 -20.24 6.09 13.38
C ALA A 462 -20.07 4.89 14.34
N LEU A 463 -21.00 3.94 14.36
CA LEU A 463 -20.95 2.76 15.22
C LEU A 463 -20.67 1.49 14.41
N PRO A 464 -19.92 0.53 14.96
CA PRO A 464 -19.75 -0.78 14.34
C PRO A 464 -21.04 -1.62 14.46
N ASN A 465 -21.23 -2.57 13.54
CA ASN A 465 -22.36 -3.51 13.53
C ASN A 465 -21.97 -4.95 13.92
N ASP A 466 -20.69 -5.31 13.79
CA ASP A 466 -20.17 -6.69 13.90
C ASP A 466 -19.16 -6.89 15.04
N CYS A 467 -18.86 -5.86 15.83
CA CYS A 467 -18.01 -5.93 17.02
C CYS A 467 -18.58 -5.09 18.17
N ASP A 468 -18.14 -5.37 19.41
CA ASP A 468 -18.51 -4.61 20.60
C ASP A 468 -17.30 -4.50 21.54
N GLY A 469 -17.14 -3.34 22.19
CA GLY A 469 -15.96 -3.01 23.03
C GLY A 469 -14.64 -2.90 22.26
N GLY A 470 -13.54 -2.65 22.97
CA GLY A 470 -12.23 -2.39 22.37
C GLY A 470 -12.14 -0.95 21.85
N VAL A 471 -11.89 -0.77 20.55
CA VAL A 471 -11.92 0.55 19.91
C VAL A 471 -13.36 1.06 19.85
N SER A 472 -13.68 2.08 20.65
CA SER A 472 -15.05 2.61 20.79
C SER A 472 -15.40 3.73 19.80
N THR A 473 -14.38 4.38 19.22
CA THR A 473 -14.53 5.51 18.28
C THR A 473 -13.55 5.36 17.13
N LEU A 474 -13.96 5.80 15.93
CA LEU A 474 -13.06 5.82 14.77
C LEU A 474 -11.92 6.82 15.03
N PRO A 475 -10.69 6.49 14.62
CA PRO A 475 -9.57 7.43 14.69
C PRO A 475 -9.84 8.73 13.93
N GLU A 476 -9.20 9.81 14.36
CA GLU A 476 -9.23 11.08 13.63
C GLU A 476 -8.51 10.97 12.28
N THR A 477 -8.95 11.75 11.29
CA THR A 477 -8.30 11.82 9.97
C THR A 477 -6.84 12.24 10.10
N ILE A 478 -5.93 11.45 9.51
CA ILE A 478 -4.50 11.78 9.48
C ILE A 478 -4.19 12.56 8.21
N ALA A 479 -3.65 13.79 8.35
CA ALA A 479 -3.13 14.57 7.23
C ALA A 479 -1.60 14.40 7.13
N THR A 480 -1.11 14.04 5.94
CA THR A 480 0.31 13.74 5.69
C THR A 480 0.81 14.32 4.37
N SER A 481 2.10 14.70 4.33
CA SER A 481 2.80 15.12 3.13
C SER A 481 3.40 13.95 2.32
N ARG A 482 3.29 12.70 2.82
CA ARG A 482 3.83 11.50 2.19
C ARG A 482 3.12 11.18 0.86
N SER A 483 3.84 10.54 -0.06
CA SER A 483 3.26 10.09 -1.33
C SER A 483 2.27 8.94 -1.10
N CYS A 484 1.34 8.76 -2.04
CA CYS A 484 0.36 7.67 -1.94
C CYS A 484 1.03 6.30 -1.96
N ASP A 485 2.05 6.11 -2.79
CA ASP A 485 2.84 4.86 -2.83
C ASP A 485 3.46 4.57 -1.46
N TRP A 486 4.04 5.58 -0.81
CA TRP A 486 4.60 5.41 0.54
C TRP A 486 3.54 5.02 1.56
N ILE A 487 2.36 5.66 1.52
CA ILE A 487 1.24 5.36 2.44
C ILE A 487 0.78 3.90 2.25
N PHE A 488 0.65 3.43 1.01
CA PHE A 488 0.22 2.06 0.75
C PHE A 488 1.29 1.02 1.14
N GLU A 489 2.57 1.29 0.88
CA GLU A 489 3.68 0.38 1.22
C GLU A 489 3.98 0.33 2.73
N ASN A 490 3.74 1.43 3.46
CA ASN A 490 4.15 1.59 4.86
C ASN A 490 2.95 1.61 5.83
N ARG A 491 1.90 0.81 5.54
CA ARG A 491 0.68 0.74 6.38
C ARG A 491 0.97 0.57 7.86
N ARG A 492 1.83 -0.38 8.22
CA ARG A 492 2.20 -0.66 9.62
C ARG A 492 2.90 0.50 10.33
N THR A 493 3.60 1.35 9.58
CA THR A 493 4.37 2.46 10.14
C THR A 493 3.46 3.62 10.48
N TRP A 494 2.58 4.03 9.56
CA TRP A 494 1.68 5.15 9.82
C TRP A 494 0.48 4.78 10.68
N THR A 495 0.13 3.49 10.83
CA THR A 495 -0.90 3.09 11.81
C THR A 495 -0.50 3.43 13.25
N GLY A 496 0.80 3.45 13.56
CA GLY A 496 1.28 3.94 14.85
C GLY A 496 1.00 5.45 15.07
N TRP A 497 0.76 6.21 14.00
CA TRP A 497 0.48 7.64 14.06
C TRP A 497 -0.94 7.96 14.54
N ILE A 498 -1.80 6.95 14.65
CA ILE A 498 -3.16 7.07 15.18
C ILE A 498 -3.13 7.44 16.66
N ASP A 499 -2.25 6.79 17.42
CA ASP A 499 -2.14 7.00 18.87
C ASP A 499 -1.13 8.11 19.21
N GLU A 500 -0.03 8.20 18.47
CA GLU A 500 1.05 9.17 18.72
C GLU A 500 1.70 9.69 17.42
N LYS A 501 1.77 11.02 17.26
CA LYS A 501 2.41 11.63 16.09
C LYS A 501 3.91 11.26 16.00
N PRO A 502 4.45 11.07 14.78
CA PRO A 502 5.87 10.77 14.60
C PRO A 502 6.78 11.93 15.00
N ALA A 503 8.02 11.62 15.37
CA ALA A 503 9.07 12.62 15.60
C ALA A 503 9.49 13.28 14.28
N CYS A 504 9.74 14.60 14.30
CA CYS A 504 10.19 15.34 13.13
C CYS A 504 11.64 15.00 12.76
N ASP A 505 11.88 14.83 11.46
CA ASP A 505 13.16 14.53 10.83
C ASP A 505 13.29 15.26 9.47
N SER A 506 14.42 15.05 8.79
CA SER A 506 14.68 15.61 7.45
C SER A 506 13.66 15.30 6.36
N CYS A 507 12.79 14.29 6.55
CA CYS A 507 11.78 13.95 5.57
C CYS A 507 10.55 14.86 5.62
N PHE A 508 10.32 15.58 6.73
CA PHE A 508 9.13 16.42 6.92
C PHE A 508 9.31 17.88 6.48
N TYR A 509 10.53 18.30 6.13
CA TYR A 509 10.80 19.63 5.57
C TYR A 509 11.45 19.55 4.18
N PHE A 510 11.44 20.67 3.47
CA PHE A 510 12.15 20.88 2.20
C PHE A 510 12.87 22.22 2.24
N TYR A 511 13.81 22.44 1.33
CA TYR A 511 14.55 23.70 1.23
C TYR A 511 14.40 24.35 -0.14
N SER A 512 14.54 25.68 -0.18
CA SER A 512 14.61 26.46 -1.42
C SER A 512 15.89 27.28 -1.44
N VAL A 513 16.52 27.40 -2.61
CA VAL A 513 17.79 28.12 -2.80
C VAL A 513 17.52 29.41 -3.57
N SER A 514 17.96 30.56 -3.05
CA SER A 514 17.78 31.87 -3.68
C SER A 514 18.80 32.16 -4.79
N GLU A 515 18.57 33.20 -5.59
CA GLU A 515 19.52 33.65 -6.62
C GLU A 515 20.81 34.25 -6.03
N CYS A 516 21.89 34.30 -6.84
CA CYS A 516 23.16 34.89 -6.41
C CYS A 516 23.04 36.39 -6.09
N ALA A 517 23.24 36.75 -4.82
CA ALA A 517 23.31 38.12 -4.37
C ALA A 517 24.59 38.83 -4.87
N SER A 518 24.60 40.17 -4.80
CA SER A 518 25.73 41.03 -5.23
C SER A 518 27.05 40.75 -4.49
N ALA A 519 26.97 40.17 -3.29
CA ALA A 519 28.11 39.72 -2.48
C ALA A 519 28.68 38.35 -2.93
N SER A 520 28.15 37.73 -3.99
CA SER A 520 28.53 36.40 -4.48
C SER A 520 28.16 35.25 -3.53
N PHE A 521 27.02 35.36 -2.85
CA PHE A 521 26.43 34.32 -2.01
C PHE A 521 24.96 34.04 -2.38
N ARG A 522 24.45 32.84 -2.06
CA ARG A 522 23.02 32.45 -2.15
C ARG A 522 22.51 32.02 -0.76
N THR A 523 21.23 32.17 -0.49
CA THR A 523 20.59 31.78 0.78
C THR A 523 19.77 30.51 0.58
N VAL A 524 19.85 29.59 1.53
CA VAL A 524 19.04 28.37 1.61
C VAL A 524 18.03 28.54 2.75
N GLU A 525 16.74 28.50 2.44
CA GLU A 525 15.65 28.59 3.42
C GLU A 525 14.89 27.26 3.52
N TYR A 526 14.54 26.86 4.74
CA TYR A 526 13.84 25.60 5.03
C TYR A 526 12.36 25.85 5.34
N PHE A 527 11.49 24.95 4.88
CA PHE A 527 10.03 25.00 5.08
C PHE A 527 9.49 23.62 5.45
N TRP A 528 8.56 23.56 6.39
CA TRP A 528 7.79 22.34 6.65
C TRP A 528 6.92 21.99 5.43
N LYS A 529 6.88 20.71 5.06
CA LYS A 529 6.00 20.23 3.98
C LYS A 529 4.52 20.40 4.33
N LEU A 530 4.18 20.22 5.62
CA LEU A 530 2.84 20.46 6.15
C LEU A 530 2.91 21.38 7.38
N PRO A 531 2.88 22.71 7.19
CA PRO A 531 2.95 23.66 8.30
C PRO A 531 1.64 23.67 9.09
N ASN A 532 1.74 23.88 10.40
CA ASN A 532 0.57 24.08 11.25
C ASN A 532 -0.15 25.39 10.88
N ALA A 533 -1.49 25.35 10.82
CA ALA A 533 -2.33 26.47 10.41
C ALA A 533 -2.14 27.72 11.28
N SER A 534 -1.89 27.54 12.58
CA SER A 534 -1.74 28.65 13.54
C SER A 534 -0.30 29.13 13.66
N HIS A 535 0.68 28.25 13.47
CA HIS A 535 2.10 28.56 13.65
C HIS A 535 2.96 27.85 12.60
N ARG A 536 3.37 28.60 11.56
CA ARG A 536 4.17 28.05 10.43
C ARG A 536 5.55 27.50 10.83
N GLN A 537 5.99 27.73 12.06
CA GLN A 537 7.24 27.20 12.62
C GLN A 537 7.11 25.76 13.13
N PHE A 538 5.90 25.24 13.29
CA PHE A 538 5.64 23.87 13.71
C PHE A 538 5.00 23.07 12.58
N SER A 539 5.28 21.77 12.53
CA SER A 539 4.63 20.83 11.62
C SER A 539 3.23 20.48 12.13
N ALA A 540 2.29 20.28 11.21
CA ALA A 540 1.00 19.65 11.53
C ALA A 540 1.10 18.12 11.60
N GLU A 541 2.11 17.54 10.93
CA GLU A 541 2.27 16.10 10.68
C GLU A 541 3.12 15.39 11.75
N CYS A 542 4.12 16.07 12.31
CA CYS A 542 5.06 15.51 13.29
C CYS A 542 5.15 16.37 14.56
N PHE A 543 5.56 15.77 15.68
CA PHE A 543 5.73 16.45 16.96
C PHE A 543 7.02 15.98 17.65
N GLY A 544 7.80 16.93 18.20
CA GLY A 544 9.13 16.63 18.76
C GLY A 544 10.17 16.29 17.68
N GLY A 545 11.36 15.83 18.08
CA GLY A 545 12.46 15.50 17.16
C GLY A 545 13.32 16.72 16.76
N GLU A 546 13.72 16.79 15.49
CA GLU A 546 14.53 17.88 14.95
C GLU A 546 13.69 19.15 14.70
N SER A 547 14.19 20.31 15.10
CA SER A 547 13.60 21.61 14.76
C SER A 547 13.92 21.98 13.31
N LEU A 548 13.08 22.83 12.70
CA LEU A 548 13.33 23.37 11.36
C LEU A 548 14.72 24.06 11.34
N PRO A 549 15.64 23.67 10.44
CA PRO A 549 16.98 24.26 10.42
C PRO A 549 16.99 25.76 10.11
N GLU A 550 17.97 26.47 10.64
CA GLU A 550 18.19 27.89 10.31
C GLU A 550 18.68 28.07 8.87
N SER A 551 18.39 29.23 8.29
CA SER A 551 18.81 29.57 6.93
C SER A 551 20.35 29.63 6.81
N LEU A 552 20.91 29.01 5.77
CA LEU A 552 22.35 28.97 5.51
C LEU A 552 22.72 29.81 4.27
N ILE A 553 23.98 30.26 4.20
CA ILE A 553 24.54 31.02 3.07
C ILE A 553 25.61 30.17 2.36
N VAL A 554 25.53 30.08 1.02
CA VAL A 554 26.41 29.25 0.17
C VAL A 554 27.11 30.09 -0.91
N ASP A 555 28.37 29.76 -1.25
CA ASP A 555 29.19 30.45 -2.27
C ASP A 555 28.62 30.35 -3.70
N CYS A 556 28.63 31.49 -4.43
CA CYS A 556 28.30 31.55 -5.86
C CYS A 556 29.43 31.04 -6.76
N GLU A 557 29.03 30.59 -7.96
CA GLU A 557 29.92 29.89 -8.89
C GLU A 557 30.41 30.74 -10.07
N TYR A 558 29.80 31.90 -10.23
CA TYR A 558 30.19 32.92 -11.21
C TYR A 558 30.19 34.27 -10.51
N MET A 559 30.98 35.21 -11.03
CA MET A 559 30.96 36.59 -10.52
C MET A 559 29.71 37.31 -11.04
N PRO A 560 28.79 37.77 -10.17
CA PRO A 560 27.63 38.56 -10.60
C PRO A 560 28.08 39.91 -11.17
N THR A 561 27.43 40.37 -12.24
CA THR A 561 27.70 41.69 -12.85
C THR A 561 27.27 42.85 -11.96
N SER A 562 26.45 42.60 -10.93
CA SER A 562 26.07 43.55 -9.88
C SER A 562 27.13 43.70 -8.77
N SER A 563 28.21 42.91 -8.79
CA SER A 563 29.24 42.96 -7.75
C SER A 563 30.15 44.20 -7.88
N PRO A 564 30.61 44.78 -6.76
CA PRO A 564 31.54 45.92 -6.78
C PRO A 564 32.90 45.54 -7.40
N SER A 565 33.35 44.29 -7.22
CA SER A 565 34.59 43.79 -7.80
C SER A 565 34.55 43.74 -9.34
N PHE A 566 33.40 43.40 -9.93
CA PHE A 566 33.21 43.47 -11.38
C PHE A 566 33.28 44.91 -11.90
N ALA A 567 32.64 45.86 -11.19
CA ALA A 567 32.70 47.27 -11.53
C ALA A 567 34.15 47.80 -11.52
N ALA A 568 34.93 47.46 -10.50
CA ALA A 568 36.34 47.87 -10.40
C ALA A 568 37.20 47.34 -11.56
N MET A 569 37.06 46.06 -11.93
CA MET A 569 37.79 45.47 -13.05
C MET A 569 37.38 46.07 -14.41
N THR A 570 36.10 46.40 -14.57
CA THR A 570 35.58 47.06 -15.78
C THR A 570 36.15 48.48 -15.93
N VAL A 571 36.23 49.23 -14.85
CA VAL A 571 36.89 50.56 -14.85
C VAL A 571 38.36 50.43 -15.22
N PHE A 572 39.08 49.44 -14.68
CA PHE A 572 40.48 49.21 -15.06
C PHE A 572 40.63 48.85 -16.54
N ALA A 573 39.77 47.96 -17.07
CA ALA A 573 39.75 47.62 -18.49
C ALA A 573 39.43 48.84 -19.39
N ALA A 574 38.55 49.74 -18.95
CA ALA A 574 38.23 50.98 -19.66
C ALA A 574 39.43 51.94 -19.72
N ILE A 575 40.18 52.08 -18.62
CA ILE A 575 41.42 52.88 -18.58
C ILE A 575 42.45 52.30 -19.56
N VAL A 576 42.68 50.99 -19.54
CA VAL A 576 43.61 50.33 -20.48
C VAL A 576 43.16 50.53 -21.93
N THR A 577 41.86 50.40 -22.20
CA THR A 577 41.28 50.63 -23.54
C THR A 577 41.51 52.08 -24.01
N ALA A 578 41.33 53.07 -23.13
CA ALA A 578 41.63 54.47 -23.45
C ALA A 578 43.13 54.69 -23.77
N LEU A 579 44.04 54.02 -23.02
CA LEU A 579 45.47 54.05 -23.31
C LEU A 579 45.81 53.42 -24.67
N LEU A 580 45.13 52.32 -25.05
CA LEU A 580 45.29 51.70 -26.38
C LEU A 580 44.81 52.63 -27.50
N VAL A 581 43.68 53.32 -27.34
CA VAL A 581 43.19 54.32 -28.31
C VAL A 581 44.19 55.47 -28.44
N ALA A 582 44.70 56.00 -27.33
CA ALA A 582 45.73 57.04 -27.35
C ALA A 582 47.00 56.56 -28.06
N ALA A 583 47.42 55.30 -27.85
CA ALA A 583 48.54 54.69 -28.55
C ALA A 583 48.31 54.62 -30.07
N ILE A 584 47.11 54.24 -30.55
CA ILE A 584 46.78 54.28 -31.99
C ILE A 584 46.97 55.70 -32.54
N LEU A 585 46.35 56.70 -31.90
CA LEU A 585 46.41 58.09 -32.36
C LEU A 585 47.86 58.59 -32.44
N LEU A 586 48.69 58.28 -31.44
CA LEU A 586 50.12 58.64 -31.42
C LEU A 586 50.92 57.96 -32.53
N VAL A 587 50.65 56.68 -32.80
CA VAL A 587 51.35 55.90 -33.85
C VAL A 587 50.96 56.38 -35.25
N VAL A 588 49.67 56.63 -35.48
CA VAL A 588 49.16 57.12 -36.78
C VAL A 588 49.62 58.55 -37.05
N LYS A 589 49.56 59.46 -36.07
CA LYS A 589 50.01 60.85 -36.22
C LYS A 589 51.49 60.93 -36.58
N ASN A 590 52.33 60.12 -35.91
CA ASN A 590 53.78 60.14 -36.12
C ASN A 590 54.27 59.10 -37.15
N ARG A 591 53.38 58.54 -37.99
CA ARG A 591 53.71 57.45 -38.93
C ARG A 591 54.82 57.77 -39.93
N ASN A 592 54.96 59.06 -40.28
CA ASN A 592 55.97 59.53 -41.23
C ASN A 592 57.35 59.77 -40.58
N ALA A 593 57.42 59.80 -39.24
CA ALA A 593 58.68 59.99 -38.54
C ALA A 593 59.63 58.81 -38.80
N PRO A 594 60.92 59.05 -39.06
CA PRO A 594 61.87 58.01 -39.48
C PRO A 594 62.01 56.89 -38.43
N ILE A 595 61.84 57.22 -37.14
CA ILE A 595 61.91 56.27 -36.00
C ILE A 595 60.74 55.26 -36.06
N ILE A 596 59.50 55.75 -36.22
CA ILE A 596 58.30 54.90 -36.29
C ILE A 596 58.25 54.12 -37.61
N ARG A 597 58.60 54.78 -38.72
CA ARG A 597 58.61 54.15 -40.05
C ARG A 597 59.63 53.00 -40.14
N ARG A 598 60.78 53.11 -39.49
CA ARG A 598 61.81 52.04 -39.41
C ARG A 598 61.32 50.83 -38.61
N SER A 599 60.58 51.09 -37.52
CA SER A 599 59.98 50.09 -36.61
C SER A 599 58.72 49.39 -37.14
N GLN A 600 58.22 49.79 -38.32
CA GLN A 600 56.99 49.31 -38.94
C GLN A 600 55.74 49.54 -38.09
N TYR A 601 55.11 50.70 -38.27
CA TYR A 601 53.90 51.07 -37.57
C TYR A 601 52.76 50.05 -37.75
N GLU A 602 52.69 49.33 -38.87
CA GLU A 602 51.68 48.29 -39.13
C GLU A 602 51.71 47.16 -38.08
N MET A 603 52.91 46.73 -37.63
CA MET A 603 53.01 45.67 -36.61
C MET A 603 52.64 46.20 -35.23
N LEU A 604 52.93 47.47 -34.97
CA LEU A 604 52.57 48.14 -33.74
C LEU A 604 51.04 48.32 -33.64
N LEU A 605 50.38 48.68 -34.74
CA LEU A 605 48.92 48.77 -34.82
C LEU A 605 48.26 47.40 -34.62
N LEU A 606 48.80 46.32 -35.20
CA LEU A 606 48.29 44.96 -34.96
C LEU A 606 48.43 44.55 -33.49
N MET A 607 49.54 44.87 -32.82
CA MET A 607 49.69 44.62 -31.38
C MET A 607 48.67 45.40 -30.56
N ILE A 608 48.43 46.68 -30.89
CA ILE A 608 47.40 47.49 -30.23
C ILE A 608 46.01 46.88 -30.46
N PHE A 609 45.72 46.42 -31.68
CA PHE A 609 44.45 45.76 -32.03
C PHE A 609 44.24 44.48 -31.19
N GLY A 610 45.29 43.68 -31.03
CA GLY A 610 45.28 42.52 -30.14
C GLY A 610 45.00 42.87 -28.68
N GLY A 611 45.46 44.03 -28.21
CA GLY A 611 45.17 44.55 -26.88
C GLY A 611 43.67 44.74 -26.62
N PHE A 612 42.89 45.17 -27.62
CA PHE A 612 41.43 45.31 -27.47
C PHE A 612 40.72 43.97 -27.28
N PHE A 613 41.20 42.89 -27.90
CA PHE A 613 40.65 41.55 -27.67
C PHE A 613 40.92 41.05 -26.25
N ILE A 614 42.12 41.33 -25.68
CA ILE A 614 42.46 40.95 -24.31
C ILE A 614 41.69 41.78 -23.27
N THR A 615 41.49 43.08 -23.50
CA THR A 615 40.64 43.90 -22.61
C THR A 615 39.17 43.46 -22.67
N GLY A 616 38.68 43.09 -23.86
CA GLY A 616 37.34 42.48 -24.02
C GLY A 616 37.21 41.14 -23.29
N ALA A 617 38.24 40.29 -23.34
CA ALA A 617 38.27 39.03 -22.61
C ALA A 617 38.18 39.24 -21.08
N ALA A 618 38.92 40.21 -20.53
CA ALA A 618 38.90 40.51 -19.11
C ALA A 618 37.49 40.84 -18.59
N VAL A 619 36.62 41.44 -19.41
CA VAL A 619 35.22 41.74 -19.05
C VAL A 619 34.29 40.55 -19.31
N ALA A 620 34.45 39.84 -20.43
CA ALA A 620 33.58 38.74 -20.84
C ALA A 620 33.65 37.49 -19.93
N TYR A 621 34.72 37.35 -19.13
CA TYR A 621 34.84 36.26 -18.15
C TYR A 621 33.95 36.42 -16.91
N ALA A 622 33.35 37.59 -16.67
CA ALA A 622 32.35 37.78 -15.64
C ALA A 622 30.93 37.39 -16.11
N GLY A 623 29.98 37.32 -15.17
CA GLY A 623 28.57 37.12 -15.45
C GLY A 623 28.11 35.67 -15.52
N LYS A 624 26.79 35.48 -15.41
CA LYS A 624 26.13 34.17 -15.46
C LYS A 624 26.47 33.46 -16.78
N PRO A 625 26.92 32.20 -16.76
CA PRO A 625 27.17 31.42 -17.96
C PRO A 625 25.93 31.42 -18.86
N THR A 626 26.10 31.97 -20.06
CA THR A 626 25.10 31.96 -21.14
C THR A 626 25.75 31.37 -22.36
N ARG A 627 24.94 30.83 -23.28
CA ARG A 627 25.43 30.22 -24.52
C ARG A 627 26.39 31.13 -25.29
N THR A 628 26.14 32.44 -25.29
CA THR A 628 26.99 33.44 -25.94
C THR A 628 28.30 33.68 -25.19
N LEU A 629 28.27 33.85 -23.86
CA LEU A 629 29.48 34.06 -23.06
C LEU A 629 30.39 32.83 -23.04
N CYS A 630 29.82 31.62 -23.01
CA CYS A 630 30.59 30.38 -23.02
C CYS A 630 31.42 30.20 -24.30
N GLY A 631 30.88 30.59 -25.47
CA GLY A 631 31.64 30.60 -26.72
C GLY A 631 32.61 31.79 -26.85
N LEU A 632 32.22 32.97 -26.36
CA LEU A 632 33.00 34.20 -26.56
C LEU A 632 34.29 34.25 -25.72
N ARG A 633 34.27 33.73 -24.50
CA ARG A 633 35.40 33.73 -23.55
C ARG A 633 36.69 33.16 -24.14
N PRO A 634 36.75 31.91 -24.64
CA PRO A 634 37.98 31.34 -25.20
C PRO A 634 38.41 32.05 -26.50
N VAL A 635 37.46 32.53 -27.31
CA VAL A 635 37.74 33.21 -28.58
C VAL A 635 38.49 34.52 -28.36
N LEU A 636 38.02 35.38 -27.45
CA LEU A 636 38.64 36.69 -27.21
C LEU A 636 40.09 36.55 -26.70
N VAL A 637 40.33 35.64 -25.76
CA VAL A 637 41.69 35.39 -25.24
C VAL A 637 42.61 34.86 -26.33
N CYS A 638 42.15 33.89 -27.13
CA CYS A 638 42.96 33.28 -28.18
C CYS A 638 43.28 34.24 -29.32
N MET A 639 42.29 35.02 -29.77
CA MET A 639 42.46 36.02 -30.83
C MET A 639 43.40 37.13 -30.36
N GLY A 640 43.24 37.63 -29.13
CA GLY A 640 44.14 38.62 -28.54
C GLY A 640 45.58 38.13 -28.46
N PHE A 641 45.79 36.92 -27.93
CA PHE A 641 47.12 36.30 -27.85
C PHE A 641 47.77 36.17 -29.22
N THR A 642 47.07 35.61 -30.22
CA THR A 642 47.62 35.41 -31.57
C THR A 642 47.94 36.73 -32.26
N THR A 643 47.12 37.76 -32.08
CA THR A 643 47.36 39.07 -32.70
C THR A 643 48.63 39.72 -32.13
N ILE A 644 48.73 39.80 -30.79
CA ILE A 644 49.86 40.44 -30.10
C ILE A 644 51.14 39.64 -30.35
N PHE A 645 51.09 38.33 -30.07
CA PHE A 645 52.26 37.47 -30.13
C PHE A 645 52.69 37.17 -31.57
N GLY A 646 51.75 36.99 -32.49
CA GLY A 646 52.04 36.83 -33.92
C GLY A 646 52.74 38.06 -34.52
N ALA A 647 52.32 39.27 -34.13
CA ALA A 647 53.00 40.49 -34.52
C ALA A 647 54.43 40.57 -33.94
N LEU A 648 54.65 40.15 -32.69
CA LEU A 648 55.98 40.03 -32.08
C LEU A 648 56.87 39.03 -32.83
N VAL A 649 56.36 37.84 -33.15
CA VAL A 649 57.08 36.79 -33.90
C VAL A 649 57.51 37.29 -35.28
N ILE A 650 56.61 37.93 -36.02
CA ILE A 650 56.90 38.45 -37.36
C ILE A 650 57.98 39.54 -37.28
N LYS A 651 57.91 40.39 -36.26
CA LYS A 651 58.90 41.41 -36.00
C LYS A 651 60.27 40.79 -35.70
N SER A 652 60.33 39.75 -34.88
CA SER A 652 61.55 38.99 -34.60
C SER A 652 62.10 38.28 -35.84
N LEU A 653 61.24 37.65 -36.64
CA LEU A 653 61.61 36.97 -37.90
C LEU A 653 62.26 37.91 -38.91
N ARG A 654 61.76 39.14 -39.01
CA ARG A 654 62.34 40.15 -39.91
C ARG A 654 63.75 40.52 -39.47
N VAL A 655 63.94 40.84 -38.19
CA VAL A 655 65.26 41.17 -37.63
C VAL A 655 66.21 40.00 -37.87
N TYR A 656 65.79 38.78 -37.53
CA TYR A 656 66.57 37.57 -37.75
C TYR A 656 67.00 37.41 -39.22
N ARG A 657 66.09 37.56 -40.19
CA ARG A 657 66.42 37.42 -41.63
C ARG A 657 67.37 38.50 -42.17
N VAL A 658 67.31 39.71 -41.60
CA VAL A 658 68.17 40.82 -42.03
C VAL A 658 69.61 40.61 -41.54
N PHE A 659 69.80 40.07 -40.34
CA PHE A 659 71.13 39.97 -39.71
C PHE A 659 71.81 38.60 -39.87
N MET A 660 71.06 37.50 -40.00
CA MET A 660 71.62 36.13 -39.96
C MET A 660 71.75 35.43 -41.33
N ARG A 661 71.43 36.09 -42.46
CA ARG A 661 71.69 35.52 -43.80
C ARG A 661 73.00 36.09 -44.38
N ALA A 662 73.95 35.21 -44.73
CA ALA A 662 75.26 35.56 -45.28
C ALA A 662 75.24 36.31 -46.63
N ALA A 663 74.08 36.43 -47.28
CA ALA A 663 73.89 37.26 -48.47
C ALA A 663 73.07 38.51 -48.10
N MET A 664 73.75 39.66 -47.96
CA MET A 664 73.15 40.99 -47.76
C MET A 664 72.37 41.45 -49.00
N LYS A 665 71.26 40.78 -49.33
CA LYS A 665 70.32 41.21 -50.37
C LYS A 665 69.17 41.97 -49.69
N ARG A 666 68.97 43.24 -50.06
CA ARG A 666 67.88 44.09 -49.53
C ARG A 666 66.53 43.54 -49.98
N VAL A 667 65.95 42.63 -49.19
CA VAL A 667 64.60 42.10 -49.45
C VAL A 667 63.56 43.09 -48.92
N LYS A 668 62.82 43.75 -49.82
CA LYS A 668 61.62 44.52 -49.46
C LYS A 668 60.55 43.54 -48.97
N VAL A 669 60.31 43.50 -47.66
CA VAL A 669 59.21 42.73 -47.09
C VAL A 669 57.93 43.53 -47.31
N THR A 670 57.12 43.13 -48.30
CA THR A 670 55.81 43.72 -48.60
C THR A 670 54.80 43.37 -47.51
N LEU A 671 53.87 44.28 -47.19
CA LEU A 671 52.77 44.12 -46.22
C LEU A 671 52.01 42.79 -46.39
N LEU A 672 51.82 42.37 -47.64
CA LEU A 672 51.11 41.14 -48.00
C LEU A 672 51.82 39.86 -47.51
N LYS A 673 53.16 39.85 -47.44
CA LYS A 673 53.93 38.71 -46.88
C LYS A 673 53.81 38.61 -45.37
N ILE A 674 53.66 39.75 -44.70
CA ILE A 674 53.49 39.83 -43.25
C ILE A 674 52.10 39.32 -42.86
N LEU A 675 51.05 39.84 -43.52
CA LEU A 675 49.69 39.37 -43.32
C LEU A 675 49.54 37.89 -43.65
N LYS A 676 50.26 37.38 -44.68
CA LYS A 676 50.27 35.94 -44.99
C LYS A 676 50.84 35.08 -43.84
N ILE A 677 51.91 35.50 -43.17
CA ILE A 677 52.48 34.75 -42.04
C ILE A 677 51.53 34.81 -40.83
N LEU A 678 50.97 35.99 -40.53
CA LEU A 678 49.99 36.12 -39.45
C LEU A 678 48.73 35.31 -39.70
N SER A 679 48.27 35.27 -40.96
CA SER A 679 47.13 34.48 -41.40
C SER A 679 47.34 32.98 -41.16
N VAL A 680 48.56 32.44 -41.29
CA VAL A 680 48.84 31.03 -40.93
C VAL A 680 48.58 30.76 -39.45
N PHE A 681 48.93 31.70 -38.55
CA PHE A 681 48.65 31.53 -37.11
C PHE A 681 47.15 31.58 -36.81
N TYR A 682 46.40 32.48 -37.46
CA TYR A 682 44.95 32.52 -37.35
C TYR A 682 44.25 31.31 -37.97
N ILE A 683 44.76 30.74 -39.06
CA ILE A 683 44.19 29.52 -39.65
C ILE A 683 44.24 28.38 -38.63
N GLY A 684 45.34 28.24 -37.88
CA GLY A 684 45.42 27.27 -36.79
C GLY A 684 44.33 27.48 -35.73
N ASP A 685 44.13 28.72 -35.29
CA ASP A 685 43.08 29.04 -34.32
C ASP A 685 41.67 28.77 -34.86
N ILE A 686 41.39 29.19 -36.09
CA ILE A 686 40.09 29.04 -36.74
C ILE A 686 39.77 27.56 -36.94
N VAL A 687 40.72 26.74 -37.39
CA VAL A 687 40.49 25.29 -37.57
C VAL A 687 40.14 24.63 -36.23
N ILE A 688 40.84 24.96 -35.16
CA ILE A 688 40.57 24.40 -33.84
C ILE A 688 39.20 24.88 -33.31
N PHE A 689 38.87 26.17 -33.45
CA PHE A 689 37.55 26.69 -33.03
C PHE A 689 36.39 26.14 -33.84
N VAL A 690 36.53 26.01 -35.16
CA VAL A 690 35.50 25.42 -36.02
C VAL A 690 35.29 23.94 -35.66
N ALA A 691 36.37 23.18 -35.47
CA ALA A 691 36.27 21.80 -35.02
C ALA A 691 35.62 21.69 -33.64
N TRP A 692 35.99 22.56 -32.70
CA TRP A 692 35.42 22.57 -31.35
C TRP A 692 33.93 22.93 -31.36
N PHE A 693 33.55 24.04 -32.00
CA PHE A 693 32.15 24.48 -32.03
C PHE A 693 31.24 23.58 -32.87
N ALA A 694 31.79 22.85 -33.85
CA ALA A 694 31.01 21.88 -34.62
C ALA A 694 30.83 20.54 -33.89
N ALA A 695 31.84 20.09 -33.13
CA ALA A 695 31.79 18.81 -32.44
C ALA A 695 31.17 18.90 -31.03
N ASP A 696 31.48 19.97 -30.29
CA ASP A 696 31.18 20.08 -28.86
C ASP A 696 31.16 21.55 -28.41
N PHE A 697 30.06 22.25 -28.73
CA PHE A 697 29.89 23.65 -28.35
C PHE A 697 29.84 23.80 -26.81
N PRO A 698 30.60 24.74 -26.20
CA PRO A 698 30.57 24.94 -24.76
C PRO A 698 29.21 25.52 -24.31
N GLU A 699 28.37 24.68 -23.71
CA GLU A 699 27.03 25.05 -23.25
C GLU A 699 26.98 25.31 -21.73
N PRO A 700 26.08 26.20 -21.26
CA PRO A 700 25.85 26.39 -19.85
C PRO A 700 25.21 25.12 -19.26
N THR A 701 25.99 24.37 -18.50
CA THR A 701 25.57 23.09 -17.92
C THR A 701 25.29 23.28 -16.43
N ILE A 702 24.15 22.74 -15.97
CA ILE A 702 23.79 22.66 -14.56
C ILE A 702 24.27 21.30 -14.04
N THR A 703 25.18 21.32 -13.08
CA THR A 703 25.66 20.13 -12.37
C THR A 703 25.14 20.18 -10.93
N THR A 704 24.27 19.25 -10.56
CA THR A 704 23.89 19.03 -9.16
C THR A 704 25.09 18.43 -8.43
N LYS A 705 25.60 19.13 -7.42
CA LYS A 705 26.63 18.60 -6.53
C LYS A 705 26.12 18.64 -5.10
N ASP A 706 26.51 17.64 -4.31
CA ASP A 706 26.24 17.66 -2.87
C ASP A 706 26.89 18.90 -2.27
N ALA A 707 26.10 19.64 -1.50
CA ALA A 707 26.61 20.79 -0.79
C ALA A 707 27.54 20.29 0.33
N THR A 708 28.75 20.81 0.38
CA THR A 708 29.68 20.52 1.48
C THR A 708 29.24 21.17 2.80
N GLU A 709 28.31 22.12 2.73
CA GLU A 709 27.90 22.99 3.85
C GLU A 709 26.56 22.58 4.48
N PHE A 710 25.73 21.77 3.80
CA PHE A 710 24.48 21.22 4.34
C PHE A 710 24.09 19.90 3.68
N ARG A 711 23.22 19.12 4.32
CA ARG A 711 22.66 17.89 3.75
C ARG A 711 21.65 18.22 2.65
N GLY A 712 22.14 18.40 1.43
CA GLY A 712 21.34 18.66 0.24
C GLY A 712 22.22 18.80 -1.00
N THR A 713 21.58 19.01 -2.15
CA THR A 713 22.26 19.25 -3.42
C THR A 713 22.08 20.71 -3.82
N VAL A 714 23.13 21.28 -4.41
CA VAL A 714 23.08 22.64 -4.96
C VAL A 714 23.39 22.57 -6.44
N ASP A 715 22.53 23.21 -7.22
CA ASP A 715 22.68 23.35 -8.66
C ASP A 715 23.83 24.29 -8.98
N ARG A 716 24.84 23.72 -9.67
CA ARG A 716 26.03 24.43 -10.11
C ARG A 716 26.04 24.74 -11.62
N ILE A 717 25.97 26.01 -12.03
CA ILE A 717 26.02 26.47 -13.43
C ILE A 717 27.45 26.86 -13.86
N SER A 718 28.01 26.14 -14.82
CA SER A 718 29.31 26.47 -15.45
C SER A 718 29.30 26.26 -16.97
N CYS A 719 30.25 26.87 -17.70
CA CYS A 719 30.44 26.57 -19.11
C CYS A 719 31.20 25.26 -19.23
N SER A 720 30.55 24.19 -19.70
CA SER A 720 31.16 22.88 -19.85
C SER A 720 31.08 22.41 -21.30
N SER A 721 32.12 21.71 -21.72
CA SER A 721 32.14 20.92 -22.95
C SER A 721 32.25 19.45 -22.55
N SER A 722 31.68 18.54 -23.33
CA SER A 722 31.75 17.10 -23.07
C SER A 722 33.19 16.57 -22.99
N SER A 723 34.14 17.21 -23.70
CA SER A 723 35.53 16.77 -23.78
C SER A 723 36.53 17.91 -23.55
N PHE A 724 37.52 17.70 -22.67
CA PHE A 724 38.61 18.66 -22.43
C PHE A 724 39.62 18.76 -23.60
N ILE A 725 39.51 17.88 -24.60
CA ILE A 725 40.50 17.68 -25.67
C ILE A 725 40.69 18.94 -26.52
N PHE A 726 39.62 19.68 -26.84
CA PHE A 726 39.70 20.88 -27.66
C PHE A 726 40.39 22.04 -26.92
N THR A 727 40.12 22.20 -25.63
CA THR A 727 40.83 23.16 -24.77
C THR A 727 42.32 22.81 -24.67
N ALA A 728 42.66 21.52 -24.51
CA ALA A 728 44.05 21.06 -24.48
C ALA A 728 44.77 21.31 -25.83
N LEU A 729 44.11 21.06 -26.97
CA LEU A 729 44.65 21.34 -28.29
C LEU A 729 44.91 22.84 -28.52
N LEU A 730 44.03 23.71 -28.05
CA LEU A 730 44.23 25.17 -28.08
C LEU A 730 45.47 25.57 -27.26
N ILE A 731 45.59 25.08 -26.03
CA ILE A 731 46.75 25.37 -25.16
C ILE A 731 48.04 24.87 -25.80
N PHE A 732 48.04 23.66 -26.35
CA PHE A 732 49.18 23.08 -27.06
C PHE A 732 49.60 23.92 -28.27
N TRP A 733 48.64 24.37 -29.09
CA TRP A 733 48.90 25.27 -30.21
C TRP A 733 49.51 26.61 -29.76
N LYS A 734 48.99 27.22 -28.68
CA LYS A 734 49.58 28.45 -28.13
C LYS A 734 50.99 28.23 -27.59
N ALA A 735 51.27 27.08 -26.97
CA ALA A 735 52.60 26.74 -26.49
C ALA A 735 53.61 26.62 -27.64
N ILE A 736 53.23 26.01 -28.78
CA ILE A 736 54.08 25.95 -29.98
C ILE A 736 54.39 27.36 -30.49
N LEU A 737 53.37 28.23 -30.60
CA LEU A 737 53.57 29.61 -31.03
C LEU A 737 54.52 30.34 -30.07
N LEU A 738 54.29 30.21 -28.76
CA LEU A 738 55.13 30.82 -27.72
C LEU A 738 56.59 30.39 -27.83
N MET A 739 56.85 29.09 -27.96
CA MET A 739 58.20 28.54 -28.10
C MET A 739 58.90 29.04 -29.37
N LEU A 740 58.17 29.10 -30.49
CA LEU A 740 58.68 29.66 -31.74
C LEU A 740 59.08 31.14 -31.56
N GLY A 741 58.23 31.95 -30.94
CA GLY A 741 58.51 33.36 -30.70
C GLY A 741 59.65 33.60 -29.71
N LEU A 742 59.74 32.79 -28.67
CA LEU A 742 60.85 32.82 -27.70
C LEU A 742 62.17 32.47 -28.38
N TYR A 743 62.21 31.38 -29.15
CA TYR A 743 63.40 30.94 -29.89
C TYR A 743 63.91 32.04 -30.83
N LEU A 744 63.02 32.62 -31.63
CA LEU A 744 63.38 33.68 -32.57
C LEU A 744 63.83 34.96 -31.86
N SER A 745 63.19 35.31 -30.75
CA SER A 745 63.54 36.52 -29.98
C SER A 745 64.88 36.35 -29.24
N PHE A 746 65.21 35.13 -28.82
CA PHE A 746 66.51 34.80 -28.23
C PHE A 746 67.66 34.98 -29.24
N LEU A 747 67.48 34.53 -30.48
CA LEU A 747 68.49 34.62 -31.54
C LEU A 747 68.83 36.06 -31.94
N ILE A 748 67.92 37.02 -31.76
CA ILE A 748 68.12 38.42 -32.16
C ILE A 748 68.55 39.34 -31.01
N ARG A 749 68.67 38.85 -29.77
CA ARG A 749 68.83 39.73 -28.61
C ARG A 749 70.14 40.53 -28.60
N ASN A 750 71.21 39.98 -29.18
CA ASN A 750 72.55 40.57 -29.19
C ASN A 750 72.94 41.21 -30.54
N VAL A 751 71.96 41.53 -31.39
CA VAL A 751 72.20 42.22 -32.67
C VAL A 751 72.74 43.64 -32.44
N SER A 752 73.60 44.12 -33.35
CA SER A 752 74.37 45.37 -33.26
C SER A 752 73.57 46.61 -32.83
N VAL A 753 74.25 47.52 -32.12
CA VAL A 753 73.72 48.74 -31.45
C VAL A 753 72.89 49.67 -32.36
N ASP A 754 73.01 49.53 -33.68
CA ASP A 754 72.23 50.24 -34.70
C ASP A 754 70.73 49.87 -34.72
N PHE A 755 70.34 48.74 -34.12
CA PHE A 755 68.95 48.28 -34.01
C PHE A 755 68.51 48.17 -32.55
N GLN A 756 68.41 49.31 -31.85
CA GLN A 756 68.01 49.46 -30.43
C GLN A 756 66.60 48.93 -30.06
N GLU A 757 65.94 48.19 -30.95
CA GLU A 757 64.59 47.66 -30.76
C GLU A 757 64.58 46.18 -30.30
N SER A 758 65.65 45.41 -30.51
CA SER A 758 65.68 43.97 -30.19
C SER A 758 65.53 43.62 -28.69
N PRO A 759 66.09 44.39 -27.72
CA PRO A 759 65.92 44.05 -26.29
C PRO A 759 64.49 44.23 -25.80
N TRP A 760 63.77 45.24 -26.33
CA TRP A 760 62.38 45.52 -25.98
C TRP A 760 61.41 44.48 -26.55
N ILE A 761 61.70 43.95 -27.74
CA ILE A 761 60.96 42.81 -28.31
C ILE A 761 61.16 41.55 -27.45
N PHE A 762 62.40 41.25 -27.06
CA PHE A 762 62.71 40.13 -26.19
C PHE A 762 62.01 40.25 -24.82
N GLY A 763 62.09 41.44 -24.19
CA GLY A 763 61.38 41.71 -22.93
C GLY A 763 59.87 41.53 -23.04
N SER A 764 59.25 41.94 -24.15
CA SER A 764 57.81 41.76 -24.37
C SER A 764 57.41 40.28 -24.49
N VAL A 765 58.24 39.45 -25.13
CA VAL A 765 58.03 38.00 -25.22
C VAL A 765 58.19 37.32 -23.86
N VAL A 766 59.11 37.79 -23.02
CA VAL A 766 59.29 37.29 -21.64
C VAL A 766 58.07 37.64 -20.77
N VAL A 767 57.51 38.84 -20.87
CA VAL A 767 56.27 39.21 -20.14
C VAL A 767 55.12 38.28 -20.49
N VAL A 768 54.94 37.94 -21.78
CA VAL A 768 53.91 36.97 -22.20
C VAL A 768 54.18 35.57 -21.63
N LEU A 769 55.43 35.10 -21.65
CA LEU A 769 55.80 33.80 -21.08
C LEU A 769 55.47 33.74 -19.58
N VAL A 770 55.86 34.75 -18.81
CA VAL A 770 55.57 34.82 -17.36
C VAL A 770 54.07 34.86 -17.12
N GLY A 771 53.32 35.66 -17.89
CA GLY A 771 51.86 35.70 -17.79
C GLY A 771 51.20 34.33 -18.02
N CYS A 772 51.63 33.60 -19.06
CA CYS A 772 51.14 32.25 -19.34
C CYS A 772 51.50 31.24 -18.24
N LEU A 773 52.72 31.31 -17.68
CA LEU A 773 53.17 30.42 -16.60
C LEU A 773 52.46 30.67 -15.27
N VAL A 774 51.96 31.88 -15.03
CA VAL A 774 51.17 32.22 -13.83
C VAL A 774 49.70 31.82 -14.00
N LEU A 775 49.12 32.07 -15.17
CA LEU A 775 47.69 31.83 -15.41
C LEU A 775 47.33 30.33 -15.51
N MET A 776 48.20 29.50 -16.10
CA MET A 776 47.88 28.07 -16.31
C MET A 776 47.74 27.25 -15.00
N PRO A 777 48.69 27.32 -14.04
CA PRO A 777 48.53 26.59 -12.78
C PRO A 777 47.32 27.06 -11.98
N MET A 778 47.04 28.36 -11.99
CA MET A 778 45.90 28.95 -11.29
C MET A 778 44.55 28.54 -11.89
N SER A 779 44.47 28.23 -13.18
CA SER A 779 43.22 27.79 -13.81
C SER A 779 42.93 26.30 -13.65
N TYR A 780 43.93 25.46 -13.34
CA TYR A 780 43.77 24.00 -13.35
C TYR A 780 44.20 23.28 -12.07
N MET A 781 44.98 23.89 -11.17
CA MET A 781 45.51 23.22 -9.97
C MET A 781 44.98 23.78 -8.65
N VAL A 782 44.24 24.90 -8.67
CA VAL A 782 43.86 25.62 -7.45
C VAL A 782 42.36 25.85 -7.42
N ASP A 783 41.67 25.17 -6.49
CA ASP A 783 40.25 25.39 -6.22
C ASP A 783 40.07 26.67 -5.41
N MET A 784 39.59 27.71 -6.08
CA MET A 784 39.34 29.03 -5.51
C MET A 784 37.88 29.42 -5.71
N ARG A 785 37.38 30.29 -4.84
CA ARG A 785 36.09 30.97 -5.06
C ARG A 785 36.09 31.61 -6.46
N ALA A 786 35.01 31.42 -7.20
CA ALA A 786 34.88 31.90 -8.57
C ALA A 786 35.09 33.43 -8.67
N SER A 787 34.70 34.16 -7.62
CA SER A 787 34.93 35.59 -7.47
C SER A 787 36.43 35.95 -7.43
N THR A 788 37.22 35.23 -6.64
CA THR A 788 38.67 35.41 -6.51
C THR A 788 39.40 35.08 -7.81
N TYR A 789 39.05 33.96 -8.45
CA TYR A 789 39.64 33.53 -9.71
C TYR A 789 39.45 34.57 -10.82
N TYR A 790 38.24 35.13 -10.96
CA TYR A 790 37.95 36.16 -11.97
C TYR A 790 38.81 37.41 -11.78
N VAL A 791 38.88 37.95 -10.56
CA VAL A 791 39.66 39.18 -10.28
C VAL A 791 41.14 38.96 -10.61
N PHE A 792 41.68 37.80 -10.23
CA PHE A 792 43.07 37.45 -10.54
C PHE A 792 43.33 37.38 -12.05
N LEU A 793 42.47 36.67 -12.80
CA LEU A 793 42.56 36.53 -14.25
C LEU A 793 42.50 37.89 -14.96
N ALA A 794 41.51 38.73 -14.63
CA ALA A 794 41.32 40.05 -15.22
C ALA A 794 42.52 40.98 -14.97
N CYS A 795 42.99 41.05 -13.71
CA CYS A 795 44.18 41.83 -13.36
C CYS A 795 45.42 41.39 -14.15
N CYS A 796 45.69 40.08 -14.22
CA CYS A 796 46.86 39.55 -14.90
C CYS A 796 46.85 39.88 -16.40
N LEU A 797 45.71 39.69 -17.07
CA LEU A 797 45.53 40.02 -18.50
C LEU A 797 45.75 41.51 -18.80
N LEU A 798 45.16 42.39 -17.98
CA LEU A 798 45.27 43.84 -18.16
C LEU A 798 46.68 44.36 -17.89
N ILE A 799 47.33 43.92 -16.80
CA ILE A 799 48.70 44.32 -16.46
C ILE A 799 49.69 43.83 -17.52
N CYS A 800 49.60 42.57 -17.96
CA CYS A 800 50.46 42.05 -19.03
C CYS A 800 50.31 42.87 -20.32
N THR A 801 49.08 43.23 -20.69
CA THR A 801 48.80 44.06 -21.87
C THR A 801 49.46 45.43 -21.75
N VAL A 802 49.31 46.11 -20.60
CA VAL A 802 49.94 47.42 -20.36
C VAL A 802 51.46 47.32 -20.44
N LEU A 803 52.08 46.31 -19.81
CA LEU A 803 53.54 46.13 -19.81
C LEU A 803 54.09 45.92 -21.23
N ILE A 804 53.46 45.05 -22.03
CA ILE A 804 53.87 44.80 -23.43
C ILE A 804 53.78 46.09 -24.26
N MET A 805 52.71 46.85 -24.08
CA MET A 805 52.49 48.11 -24.78
C MET A 805 53.51 49.18 -24.38
N CYS A 806 53.79 49.32 -23.09
CA CYS A 806 54.81 50.24 -22.58
C CYS A 806 56.20 49.91 -23.12
N LEU A 807 56.62 48.64 -23.05
CA LEU A 807 57.93 48.19 -23.55
C LEU A 807 58.10 48.46 -25.05
N MET A 808 57.03 48.34 -25.83
CA MET A 808 57.08 48.51 -27.29
C MET A 808 56.93 49.96 -27.77
N LEU A 809 56.24 50.83 -27.03
CA LEU A 809 55.98 52.23 -27.44
C LEU A 809 56.85 53.26 -26.71
N ALA A 810 57.12 53.10 -25.42
CA ALA A 810 57.78 54.13 -24.62
C ALA A 810 59.17 54.51 -25.16
N PRO A 811 60.08 53.56 -25.51
CA PRO A 811 61.39 53.91 -26.04
C PRO A 811 61.32 54.72 -27.33
N LYS A 812 60.27 54.52 -28.15
CA LYS A 812 60.09 55.23 -29.42
C LYS A 812 59.61 56.66 -29.19
N LEU A 813 58.71 56.86 -28.23
CA LEU A 813 58.20 58.18 -27.88
C LEU A 813 59.28 59.06 -27.25
N PHE A 814 60.13 58.51 -26.37
CA PHE A 814 61.26 59.26 -25.81
C PHE A 814 62.23 59.70 -26.90
N ARG A 815 62.59 58.81 -27.84
CA ARG A 815 63.47 59.14 -28.96
C ARG A 815 62.86 60.16 -29.95
N LEU A 816 61.55 60.14 -30.16
CA LEU A 816 60.85 61.15 -30.95
C LEU A 816 60.89 62.53 -30.29
N LYS A 817 60.73 62.59 -28.95
CA LYS A 817 60.85 63.84 -28.19
C LYS A 817 62.28 64.38 -28.23
N GLU A 818 63.29 63.52 -28.01
CA GLU A 818 64.71 63.89 -28.13
C GLU A 818 65.04 64.43 -29.53
N ALA A 819 64.61 63.74 -30.60
CA ALA A 819 64.81 64.19 -31.98
C ALA A 819 64.09 65.51 -32.31
N ALA A 820 62.89 65.74 -31.75
CA ALA A 820 62.18 67.00 -31.88
C ALA A 820 62.89 68.15 -31.13
N SER A 821 63.44 67.89 -29.94
CA SER A 821 64.24 68.86 -29.17
C SER A 821 65.61 69.17 -29.79
N SER A 822 66.23 68.21 -30.50
CA SER A 822 67.47 68.44 -31.26
C SER A 822 67.23 69.22 -32.56
N ALA A 823 66.06 69.06 -33.20
CA ALA A 823 65.68 69.83 -34.38
C ALA A 823 65.35 71.30 -34.05
N SER A 824 64.81 71.59 -32.85
CA SER A 824 64.57 72.97 -32.39
C SER A 824 65.83 73.71 -31.95
N SER A 825 66.94 73.01 -31.68
CA SER A 825 68.21 73.61 -31.24
C SER A 825 69.22 73.86 -32.37
N GLY A 826 68.95 73.40 -33.60
CA GLY A 826 69.80 73.61 -34.79
C GLY A 826 69.50 74.87 -35.61
N ALA A 827 68.52 75.70 -35.21
CA ALA A 827 68.07 76.88 -35.97
C ALA A 827 68.66 78.23 -35.50
N SER A 828 69.53 78.24 -34.49
CA SER A 828 70.09 79.47 -33.92
C SER A 828 71.58 79.30 -33.58
N GLY A 829 72.43 79.45 -34.59
CA GLY A 829 73.88 79.30 -34.46
C GLY A 829 74.65 79.88 -35.65
N ALA A 830 74.56 81.20 -35.86
CA ALA A 830 75.53 81.95 -36.67
C ALA A 830 75.78 83.34 -36.07
N ARG A 831 77.06 83.63 -35.80
CA ARG A 831 77.68 84.86 -35.22
C ARG A 831 77.44 85.04 -33.71
N SER A 832 78.41 85.38 -32.87
CA SER A 832 79.78 85.85 -33.05
C SER A 832 80.59 85.52 -31.79
N ARG A 833 81.89 85.32 -31.95
CA ARG A 833 82.89 85.26 -30.87
C ARG A 833 82.95 86.60 -30.12
N VAL A 834 83.22 86.55 -28.81
CA VAL A 834 84.46 87.03 -28.14
C VAL A 834 84.25 87.12 -26.61
N SER A 835 85.18 86.49 -25.88
CA SER A 835 85.81 86.80 -24.55
C SER A 835 85.19 87.84 -23.60
N MET A 836 85.36 87.82 -22.28
CA MET A 836 86.08 86.99 -21.30
C MET A 836 85.67 87.46 -19.89
N VAL A 837 85.76 86.54 -18.91
CA VAL A 837 86.27 86.73 -17.52
C VAL A 837 85.44 87.43 -16.42
N GLY A 838 85.22 86.64 -15.35
CA GLY A 838 85.40 86.99 -13.92
C GLY A 838 84.18 87.56 -13.20
N LEU A 839 83.92 87.33 -11.91
CA LEU A 839 84.49 86.49 -10.83
C LEU A 839 83.55 86.68 -9.60
N ALA A 840 83.40 85.65 -8.75
CA ALA A 840 83.10 85.66 -7.30
C ALA A 840 81.93 86.52 -6.72
N GLY A 841 81.15 86.12 -5.72
CA GLY A 841 81.16 85.00 -4.79
C GLY A 841 80.31 85.35 -3.54
N VAL A 842 80.22 84.40 -2.60
CA VAL A 842 80.03 84.60 -1.14
C VAL A 842 78.59 84.66 -0.58
N SER A 843 78.11 83.46 -0.23
CA SER A 843 77.43 82.94 0.98
C SER A 843 77.79 83.58 2.37
N PRO A 844 77.22 83.20 3.54
CA PRO A 844 75.98 82.43 3.86
C PRO A 844 75.25 82.73 5.23
N VAL A 845 74.23 81.90 5.52
CA VAL A 845 73.75 81.31 6.81
C VAL A 845 72.95 82.15 7.83
N GLY A 846 71.73 81.64 8.14
CA GLY A 846 71.01 81.77 9.41
C GLY A 846 69.73 80.93 9.42
N ALA A 847 69.62 79.94 10.34
CA ALA A 847 68.47 79.04 10.54
C ALA A 847 67.37 79.70 11.41
N VAL A 848 66.07 79.32 11.33
CA VAL A 848 65.36 78.32 12.19
C VAL A 848 63.85 78.27 11.79
N SER A 849 63.24 77.06 11.77
CA SER A 849 61.81 76.63 12.00
C SER A 849 60.64 77.45 11.40
N GLU A 850 59.58 76.94 10.74
CA GLU A 850 58.74 75.74 10.93
C GLU A 850 57.75 75.60 9.74
N THR A 851 57.14 74.41 9.57
CA THR A 851 55.90 74.06 8.80
C THR A 851 55.89 73.85 7.27
N ASP A 852 55.11 72.80 6.94
CA ASP A 852 54.38 72.48 5.70
C ASP A 852 54.92 71.48 4.65
N ALA A 853 53.95 70.63 4.27
CA ALA A 853 54.05 69.37 3.57
C ALA A 853 54.26 69.50 2.05
N CYS A 854 55.02 68.57 1.48
CA CYS A 854 54.72 68.00 0.15
C CYS A 854 55.54 66.72 -0.09
N VAL A 855 54.83 65.59 -0.16
CA VAL A 855 55.35 64.28 -0.58
C VAL A 855 55.71 64.34 -2.07
N SER A 856 57.00 64.27 -2.38
CA SER A 856 57.51 64.02 -3.73
C SER A 856 58.07 62.60 -3.81
N VAL A 857 57.41 61.77 -4.62
CA VAL A 857 57.84 60.41 -4.95
C VAL A 857 59.04 60.48 -5.90
N ALA A 858 60.22 60.09 -5.41
CA ALA A 858 61.39 59.80 -6.23
C ALA A 858 61.59 58.29 -6.32
N VAL A 859 61.49 57.73 -7.53
CA VAL A 859 61.90 56.35 -7.82
C VAL A 859 63.30 56.40 -8.43
N SER A 860 64.30 56.08 -7.62
CA SER A 860 65.68 55.81 -8.03
C SER A 860 65.86 54.31 -8.26
N LEU A 861 66.00 53.92 -9.53
CA LEU A 861 66.41 52.57 -9.92
C LEU A 861 67.95 52.48 -9.90
N SER A 862 68.50 51.90 -8.83
CA SER A 862 69.90 51.49 -8.73
C SER A 862 70.06 50.05 -9.24
N LEU A 863 70.81 49.90 -10.32
CA LEU A 863 71.26 48.64 -10.91
C LEU A 863 72.68 48.36 -10.42
N SER A 864 72.84 47.56 -9.36
CA SER A 864 74.09 46.87 -9.07
C SER A 864 73.88 45.74 -8.06
N GLN A 865 74.52 44.59 -8.33
CA GLN A 865 74.64 43.38 -7.52
C GLN A 865 73.67 42.23 -7.85
N PHE A 866 74.05 41.43 -8.86
CA PHE A 866 73.81 39.98 -8.85
C PHE A 866 75.15 39.28 -9.12
N ARG A 867 75.76 38.74 -8.06
CA ARG A 867 76.81 37.73 -8.14
C ARG A 867 76.15 36.37 -8.27
N VAL A 868 76.59 35.59 -9.24
CA VAL A 868 76.26 34.17 -9.42
C VAL A 868 76.94 33.37 -8.31
N LEU A 869 76.18 32.58 -7.56
CA LEU A 869 76.68 31.58 -6.62
C LEU A 869 76.06 30.22 -6.96
N ALA A 870 76.93 29.25 -7.19
CA ALA A 870 76.61 27.89 -7.60
C ALA A 870 75.86 27.12 -6.51
N LEU A 871 74.80 26.41 -6.88
CA LEU A 871 74.09 25.46 -6.03
C LEU A 871 74.76 24.09 -6.15
N GLY A 872 75.28 23.62 -5.02
CA GLY A 872 75.86 22.29 -4.85
C GLY A 872 74.80 21.18 -4.90
N ILE A 873 75.21 20.06 -5.45
CA ILE A 873 74.51 18.78 -5.45
C ILE A 873 74.72 18.14 -4.08
N ALA A 874 73.64 17.80 -3.37
CA ALA A 874 73.66 16.89 -2.23
C ALA A 874 72.45 15.94 -2.26
N ARG A 875 72.84 14.67 -2.36
CA ARG A 875 72.18 13.37 -2.27
C ARG A 875 70.97 13.27 -1.32
N ILE A 876 69.90 12.63 -1.80
CA ILE A 876 68.77 12.09 -1.02
C ILE A 876 69.08 10.62 -0.73
N ASP A 877 69.14 10.24 0.55
CA ASP A 877 69.13 8.84 0.99
C ASP A 877 67.76 8.50 1.61
N ASN A 878 67.17 7.44 1.06
CA ASN A 878 66.24 6.45 1.62
C ASN A 878 65.20 6.85 2.68
N TRP A 879 63.92 6.55 2.37
CA TRP A 879 63.18 5.50 3.07
C TRP A 879 62.17 4.84 2.11
N ALA A 880 62.15 3.51 2.15
CA ALA A 880 61.38 2.62 1.29
C ALA A 880 60.30 1.88 2.09
N SER A 881 59.37 1.26 1.35
CA SER A 881 58.42 0.20 1.77
C SER A 881 57.30 0.65 2.73
N SER A 882 56.05 0.21 2.65
CA SER A 882 55.37 -0.90 1.96
C SER A 882 53.88 -0.79 2.31
N GLY A 883 52.98 -1.32 1.48
CA GLY A 883 51.62 -1.64 1.97
C GLY A 883 50.53 -1.58 0.90
N TRP A 884 50.43 -2.62 0.09
CA TRP A 884 49.15 -3.02 -0.51
C TRP A 884 48.27 -3.65 0.58
N CYS A 885 47.01 -3.24 0.69
CA CYS A 885 45.94 -4.10 1.21
C CYS A 885 44.56 -3.66 0.68
N ASN A 886 43.80 -4.67 0.27
CA ASN A 886 42.43 -4.67 -0.23
C ASN A 886 41.37 -4.31 0.84
N CYS A 887 40.17 -4.02 0.31
CA CYS A 887 38.81 -4.31 0.83
C CYS A 887 37.92 -3.11 1.22
N SER A 888 36.95 -2.88 0.33
CA SER A 888 35.49 -2.72 0.49
C SER A 888 34.83 -2.12 1.75
N CYS A 889 33.77 -1.35 1.45
CA CYS A 889 32.62 -0.93 2.28
C CYS A 889 32.96 0.07 3.40
N VAL A 890 32.28 1.22 3.50
CA VAL A 890 30.90 1.36 3.98
C VAL A 890 30.43 2.82 3.74
N THR A 891 29.20 2.96 3.22
CA THR A 891 28.21 4.08 3.30
C THR A 891 28.68 5.53 3.48
N PHE A 892 28.19 6.43 2.62
CA PHE A 892 26.89 7.10 2.81
C PHE A 892 26.25 7.39 1.46
#